data_AF-A0A1B2JCN6-F1
#
_entry.id   AF-A0A1B2JCN6-F1
#
_cell.length_a   1.000
_cell.length_b   1.000
_cell.length_c   1.000
_cell.angle_alpha   90.00
_cell.angle_beta   90.00
_cell.angle_gamma   90.00
#
_symmetry.space_group_name_H-M   'P 1'
#
loop_
_entity.id
_entity.type
_entity.pdbx_description
1 polymer ?
#
loop_
_entity_poly.entity_id
_entity_poly.type
_entity_poly.pdbx_seq_one_letter_code
_entity_poly.pdbx_strand_id
1 'polypeptide(L)'
;MTEQVYGSLGSGLLDLSDNLKLSIATSLFSKASVIQDKDVTKSVLLKTKSGFELIEPNAIVRYLASSRIGLDAFRRTELSHFEEVVLYNVLKSGKPLTNPLVKLPSIDTSSPEQIILFSSLYPIKEALPESANTWISEFASKVEKAVAHATSITKLERAKEENTGASHVEAEFVKPQDASIKPKPNERNILITSALPYVNNVPHLGNIVGSVLSADIYARFCKARNYNTLFICGTDEYGTATETKALEEKVTPRELCTKYHKIHSDVYKWFQIGFDYFGRTTTELQTEIAQDIFMKLYNNGYLEEQSMRQLYCPVHNGFLADRYVEGECPKCHYEDARGDQCDKCGTLLDPFELINPRCKLDNASPEPKNSNHIFLSLDKLEPPLREWVAKASEEGKWSKNSRTITDSWIKEGLLPRCITRDLVWGTPVPLDGFEKKVLYVWFDATIGYISITANYTDHWKEWWKNPDHVDLYQFMGKDNVPFHTVVFPASEIGTGDKWTMLHHLSTTEYLQYEGGKFSKSRGIGVFGNNAQDSGIPPSVWRYYLASIRPESSDSQFSWGEFVSKNNNELLANLGNFVNRLTKFVNAKYNGVVPDYDVLNCENYDVLVKDVNAILKQYLVDLEGVHLRKGLEVAMQLSARGNQFLQDNKLDNSLYNDKPAKSDAVIAIGLNLIYLVGSVIYPYMPETTTQINQILNTASLRIPDEFGLFIKAGHCINKAQYLFKRIDEKKVDEWRALYGGKQVK
;
A
#
# COMPACT_ATOMS: atom_id res chain seq x y z
N MET A 1 -67.59 -0.19 -27.62
CA MET A 1 -67.21 -0.77 -26.30
C MET A 1 -65.82 -0.24 -25.98
N THR A 2 -65.53 0.12 -24.74
CA THR A 2 -64.20 0.62 -24.35
C THR A 2 -63.25 -0.57 -24.26
N GLU A 3 -62.45 -0.77 -25.30
CA GLU A 3 -61.34 -1.74 -25.32
C GLU A 3 -60.14 -1.11 -24.59
N GLN A 4 -59.48 -1.88 -23.74
CA GLN A 4 -58.22 -1.50 -23.10
C GLN A 4 -57.12 -2.42 -23.60
N VAL A 5 -55.99 -1.86 -24.02
CA VAL A 5 -54.83 -2.62 -24.52
C VAL A 5 -53.66 -2.35 -23.59
N TYR A 6 -53.12 -3.40 -23.00
CA TYR A 6 -51.98 -3.36 -22.11
C TYR A 6 -50.74 -3.86 -22.83
N GLY A 7 -49.65 -3.10 -22.73
CA GLY A 7 -48.35 -3.44 -23.32
C GLY A 7 -47.52 -4.37 -22.44
N SER A 8 -46.45 -4.93 -23.00
CA SER A 8 -45.44 -5.65 -22.21
C SER A 8 -44.65 -4.66 -21.33
N LEU A 9 -44.27 -5.13 -20.14
CA LEU A 9 -43.42 -4.42 -19.18
C LEU A 9 -41.94 -4.84 -19.25
N GLY A 10 -41.60 -5.82 -20.09
CA GLY A 10 -40.23 -6.31 -20.20
C GLY A 10 -39.30 -5.34 -20.95
N SER A 11 -38.01 -5.68 -20.93
CA SER A 11 -36.91 -4.87 -21.49
C SER A 11 -36.15 -5.60 -22.61
N GLY A 12 -36.68 -6.70 -23.14
CA GLY A 12 -36.07 -7.45 -24.23
C GLY A 12 -36.49 -6.96 -25.61
N LEU A 13 -35.82 -7.47 -26.65
CA LEU A 13 -36.19 -7.20 -28.05
C LEU A 13 -37.61 -7.67 -28.36
N LEU A 14 -38.03 -8.78 -27.76
CA LEU A 14 -39.40 -9.30 -27.89
C LEU A 14 -40.43 -8.34 -27.29
N ASP A 15 -40.15 -7.73 -26.14
CA ASP A 15 -41.06 -6.77 -25.50
C ASP A 15 -41.24 -5.50 -26.34
N LEU A 16 -40.15 -5.02 -26.97
CA LEU A 16 -40.23 -3.91 -27.91
C LEU A 16 -41.04 -4.29 -29.14
N SER A 17 -40.84 -5.50 -29.66
CA SER A 17 -41.64 -6.01 -30.77
C SER A 17 -43.12 -6.05 -30.44
N ASP A 18 -43.49 -6.58 -29.27
CA ASP A 18 -44.87 -6.69 -28.82
C ASP A 18 -45.51 -5.31 -28.62
N ASN A 19 -44.78 -4.38 -27.99
CA ASN A 19 -45.26 -3.01 -27.82
C ASN A 19 -45.38 -2.24 -29.14
N LEU A 20 -44.54 -2.52 -30.14
CA LEU A 20 -44.67 -1.99 -31.50
C LEU A 20 -45.93 -2.53 -32.18
N LYS A 21 -46.15 -3.85 -32.13
CA LYS A 21 -47.34 -4.51 -32.69
C LYS A 21 -48.62 -3.85 -32.16
N LEU A 22 -48.71 -3.71 -30.84
CA LEU A 22 -49.86 -3.12 -30.18
C LEU A 22 -50.02 -1.63 -30.51
N SER A 23 -48.95 -0.84 -30.38
CA SER A 23 -49.02 0.61 -30.59
C SER A 23 -49.45 0.97 -32.02
N ILE A 24 -48.92 0.25 -33.01
CA ILE A 24 -49.27 0.46 -34.42
C ILE A 24 -50.71 0.03 -34.67
N ALA A 25 -51.12 -1.17 -34.22
CA ALA A 25 -52.48 -1.66 -34.44
C ALA A 25 -53.53 -0.79 -33.75
N THR A 26 -53.28 -0.33 -32.51
CA THR A 26 -54.20 0.58 -31.82
C THR A 26 -54.27 1.94 -32.51
N SER A 27 -53.14 2.46 -33.02
CA SER A 27 -53.12 3.75 -33.72
C SER A 27 -53.86 3.72 -35.06
N LEU A 28 -53.91 2.57 -35.73
CA LEU A 28 -54.49 2.45 -37.08
C LEU A 28 -55.94 1.95 -37.09
N PHE A 29 -56.29 1.04 -36.17
CA PHE A 29 -57.56 0.31 -36.21
C PHE A 29 -58.47 0.56 -35.00
N SER A 30 -57.96 1.15 -33.91
CA SER A 30 -58.74 1.41 -32.70
C SER A 30 -58.70 2.88 -32.29
N LYS A 31 -59.53 3.24 -31.30
CA LYS A 31 -59.41 4.51 -30.56
C LYS A 31 -58.75 4.32 -29.20
N ALA A 32 -58.35 3.08 -28.86
CA ALA A 32 -57.62 2.77 -27.64
C ALA A 32 -56.15 3.24 -27.74
N SER A 33 -55.54 3.51 -26.59
CA SER A 33 -54.08 3.67 -26.45
C SER A 33 -53.49 2.47 -25.71
N VAL A 34 -52.22 2.16 -25.97
CA VAL A 34 -51.49 1.15 -25.20
C VAL A 34 -51.16 1.71 -23.82
N ILE A 35 -51.60 1.01 -22.78
CA ILE A 35 -51.42 1.35 -21.37
C ILE A 35 -50.33 0.44 -20.78
N GLN A 36 -49.48 0.98 -19.90
CA GLN A 36 -48.64 0.16 -19.03
C GLN A 36 -49.24 0.12 -17.63
N ASP A 37 -49.51 -1.08 -17.15
CA ASP A 37 -50.06 -1.33 -15.82
C ASP A 37 -49.20 -2.36 -15.11
N LYS A 38 -48.71 -2.03 -13.91
CA LYS A 38 -47.79 -2.89 -13.14
C LYS A 38 -48.45 -4.20 -12.70
N ASP A 39 -49.78 -4.23 -12.62
CA ASP A 39 -50.54 -5.41 -12.24
C ASP A 39 -50.81 -6.33 -13.45
N VAL A 40 -50.51 -5.87 -14.68
CA VAL A 40 -50.68 -6.60 -15.94
C VAL A 40 -49.33 -6.91 -16.55
N THR A 41 -48.82 -8.13 -16.30
CA THR A 41 -47.46 -8.54 -16.69
C THR A 41 -47.32 -9.04 -18.13
N LYS A 42 -48.41 -9.12 -18.89
CA LYS A 42 -48.44 -9.63 -20.27
C LYS A 42 -49.22 -8.69 -21.17
N SER A 43 -48.84 -8.65 -22.45
CA SER A 43 -49.62 -7.99 -23.49
C SER A 43 -51.03 -8.54 -23.56
N VAL A 44 -52.05 -7.70 -23.36
CA VAL A 44 -53.45 -8.16 -23.37
C VAL A 44 -54.42 -7.07 -23.86
N LEU A 45 -55.41 -7.47 -24.66
CA LEU A 45 -56.59 -6.68 -24.97
C LEU A 45 -57.76 -7.15 -24.10
N LEU A 46 -58.37 -6.24 -23.33
CA LEU A 46 -59.49 -6.49 -22.43
C LEU A 46 -60.74 -5.71 -22.86
N LYS A 47 -61.89 -6.40 -22.91
CA LYS A 47 -63.22 -5.79 -22.99
C LYS A 47 -63.93 -5.88 -21.65
N THR A 48 -63.85 -4.80 -20.88
CA THR A 48 -64.35 -4.71 -19.49
C THR A 48 -65.81 -5.10 -19.30
N LYS A 49 -66.67 -4.90 -20.31
CA LYS A 49 -68.11 -5.24 -20.21
C LYS A 49 -68.44 -6.71 -20.53
N SER A 50 -67.61 -7.40 -21.31
CA SER A 50 -67.88 -8.77 -21.75
C SER A 50 -66.95 -9.81 -21.13
N GLY A 51 -65.92 -9.38 -20.39
CA GLY A 51 -64.88 -10.27 -19.88
C GLY A 51 -64.06 -10.95 -20.98
N PHE A 52 -64.07 -10.41 -22.20
CA PHE A 52 -63.28 -10.97 -23.30
C PHE A 52 -61.84 -10.51 -23.17
N GLU A 53 -60.90 -11.47 -23.25
CA GLU A 53 -59.47 -11.24 -23.14
C GLU A 53 -58.74 -11.89 -24.32
N LEU A 54 -57.72 -11.20 -24.84
CA LEU A 54 -56.84 -11.72 -25.88
C LEU A 54 -55.39 -11.37 -25.53
N ILE A 55 -54.55 -12.40 -25.35
CA ILE A 55 -53.23 -12.29 -24.67
C ILE A 55 -52.01 -12.47 -25.59
N GLU A 56 -52.24 -12.59 -26.91
CA GLU A 56 -51.16 -12.82 -27.88
C GLU A 56 -51.09 -11.62 -28.84
N PRO A 57 -49.94 -10.91 -28.91
CA PRO A 57 -49.79 -9.68 -29.70
C PRO A 57 -50.17 -9.80 -31.18
N ASN A 58 -49.76 -10.87 -31.87
CA ASN A 58 -50.11 -11.06 -33.28
C ASN A 58 -51.63 -11.23 -33.44
N ALA A 59 -52.29 -11.99 -32.56
CA ALA A 59 -53.72 -12.17 -32.53
C ALA A 59 -54.45 -10.86 -32.23
N ILE A 60 -53.92 -10.02 -31.33
CA ILE A 60 -54.48 -8.68 -31.04
C ILE A 60 -54.43 -7.80 -32.29
N VAL A 61 -53.31 -7.77 -33.02
CA VAL A 61 -53.18 -7.02 -34.28
C VAL A 61 -54.24 -7.48 -35.29
N ARG A 62 -54.35 -8.80 -35.51
CA ARG A 62 -55.32 -9.38 -36.45
C ARG A 62 -56.76 -9.10 -36.03
N TYR A 63 -57.06 -9.24 -34.74
CA TYR A 63 -58.38 -8.96 -34.19
C TYR A 63 -58.79 -7.50 -34.39
N LEU A 64 -57.91 -6.54 -34.09
CA LEU A 64 -58.18 -5.11 -34.30
C LEU A 64 -58.37 -4.78 -35.79
N ALA A 65 -57.53 -5.36 -36.67
CA ALA A 65 -57.64 -5.18 -38.12
C ALA A 65 -58.92 -5.78 -38.72
N SER A 66 -59.46 -6.87 -38.14
CA SER A 66 -60.65 -7.56 -38.65
C SER A 66 -61.89 -6.66 -38.75
N SER A 67 -61.94 -5.59 -37.96
CA SER A 67 -62.98 -4.56 -38.02
C SER A 67 -63.03 -3.81 -39.36
N ARG A 68 -61.93 -3.78 -40.12
CA ARG A 68 -61.83 -3.13 -41.44
C ARG A 68 -61.75 -4.10 -42.61
N ILE A 69 -61.03 -5.21 -42.46
CA ILE A 69 -60.71 -6.14 -43.57
C ILE A 69 -61.36 -7.53 -43.41
N GLY A 70 -62.20 -7.72 -42.40
CA GLY A 70 -62.95 -8.96 -42.19
C GLY A 70 -62.07 -10.17 -41.83
N LEU A 71 -62.56 -11.37 -42.16
CA LEU A 71 -61.90 -12.66 -41.85
C LEU A 71 -60.56 -12.83 -42.58
N ASP A 72 -60.28 -12.03 -43.62
CA ASP A 72 -59.02 -12.07 -44.35
C ASP A 72 -57.81 -11.67 -43.47
N ALA A 73 -58.05 -10.97 -42.35
CA ALA A 73 -57.04 -10.66 -41.33
C ALA A 73 -56.40 -11.89 -40.66
N PHE A 74 -56.99 -13.08 -40.80
CA PHE A 74 -56.52 -14.32 -40.16
C PHE A 74 -55.88 -15.31 -41.15
N ARG A 75 -55.67 -14.93 -42.41
CA ARG A 75 -55.01 -15.82 -43.39
C ARG A 75 -53.55 -16.03 -43.01
N ARG A 76 -53.12 -17.30 -43.03
CA ARG A 76 -51.72 -17.66 -42.85
C ARG A 76 -50.96 -17.48 -44.16
N THR A 77 -49.89 -16.70 -44.11
CA THR A 77 -49.01 -16.38 -45.23
C THR A 77 -47.57 -16.78 -44.93
N GLU A 78 -46.72 -16.80 -45.95
CA GLU A 78 -45.27 -17.00 -45.79
C GLU A 78 -44.66 -15.99 -44.79
N LEU A 79 -45.13 -14.73 -44.81
CA LEU A 79 -44.68 -13.68 -43.88
C LEU A 79 -45.03 -14.02 -42.43
N SER A 80 -46.26 -14.48 -42.17
CA SER A 80 -46.67 -14.87 -40.82
C SER A 80 -45.90 -16.09 -40.30
N HIS A 81 -45.58 -17.05 -41.17
CA HIS A 81 -44.76 -18.20 -40.79
C HIS A 81 -43.32 -17.80 -40.47
N PHE A 82 -42.74 -16.91 -41.28
CA PHE A 82 -41.40 -16.40 -41.06
C PHE A 82 -41.28 -15.65 -39.72
N GLU A 83 -42.25 -14.80 -39.39
CA GLU A 83 -42.24 -14.11 -38.10
C GLU A 83 -42.39 -15.09 -36.92
N GLU A 84 -43.40 -15.98 -36.96
CA GLU A 84 -43.73 -16.91 -35.86
C GLU A 84 -42.59 -17.90 -35.56
N VAL A 85 -41.86 -18.36 -36.58
CA VAL A 85 -40.87 -19.44 -36.44
C VAL A 85 -39.43 -18.92 -36.41
N VAL A 86 -39.13 -17.85 -37.14
CA VAL A 86 -37.76 -17.34 -37.27
C VAL A 86 -37.56 -16.12 -36.39
N LEU A 87 -38.30 -15.04 -36.62
CA LEU A 87 -38.08 -13.77 -35.92
C LEU A 87 -38.42 -13.87 -34.43
N TYR A 88 -39.48 -14.58 -34.06
CA TYR A 88 -39.82 -14.81 -32.66
C TYR A 88 -38.66 -15.45 -31.88
N ASN A 89 -38.00 -16.46 -32.44
CA ASN A 89 -36.86 -17.13 -31.79
C ASN A 89 -35.62 -16.22 -31.71
N VAL A 90 -35.38 -15.40 -32.74
CA VAL A 90 -34.32 -14.37 -32.73
C VAL A 90 -34.57 -13.35 -31.62
N LEU A 91 -35.77 -12.77 -31.56
CA LEU A 91 -36.14 -11.76 -30.55
C LEU A 91 -36.13 -12.31 -29.13
N LYS A 92 -36.56 -13.57 -28.94
CA LYS A 92 -36.58 -14.25 -27.65
C LYS A 92 -35.18 -14.62 -27.15
N SER A 93 -34.28 -15.03 -28.06
CA SER A 93 -32.93 -15.46 -27.69
C SER A 93 -31.88 -14.35 -27.73
N GLY A 94 -32.17 -13.23 -28.43
CA GLY A 94 -31.22 -12.16 -28.71
C GLY A 94 -30.08 -12.56 -29.66
N LYS A 95 -30.13 -13.76 -30.27
CA LYS A 95 -29.09 -14.25 -31.18
C LYS A 95 -29.23 -13.64 -32.59
N PRO A 96 -28.14 -13.49 -33.36
CA PRO A 96 -28.21 -12.98 -34.73
C PRO A 96 -29.11 -13.82 -35.64
N LEU A 97 -29.77 -13.15 -36.59
CA LEU A 97 -30.53 -13.82 -37.65
C LEU A 97 -29.57 -14.56 -38.58
N THR A 98 -29.72 -15.88 -38.70
CA THR A 98 -28.90 -16.74 -39.59
C THR A 98 -29.67 -17.24 -40.81
N ASN A 99 -31.01 -17.21 -40.76
CA ASN A 99 -31.88 -17.57 -41.87
C ASN A 99 -31.95 -16.44 -42.92
N PRO A 100 -32.10 -16.77 -44.22
CA PRO A 100 -32.33 -15.76 -45.25
C PRO A 100 -33.65 -15.01 -45.00
N LEU A 101 -33.66 -13.71 -45.31
CA LEU A 101 -34.87 -12.89 -45.22
C LEU A 101 -35.91 -13.31 -46.26
N VAL A 102 -37.17 -13.30 -45.85
CA VAL A 102 -38.31 -13.43 -46.77
C VAL A 102 -38.37 -12.22 -47.72
N LYS A 103 -38.95 -12.42 -48.92
CA LYS A 103 -39.16 -11.33 -49.87
C LYS A 103 -40.13 -10.30 -49.29
N LEU A 104 -39.65 -9.06 -49.10
CA LEU A 104 -40.44 -7.98 -48.54
C LEU A 104 -41.47 -7.45 -49.56
N PRO A 105 -42.76 -7.34 -49.21
CA PRO A 105 -43.80 -6.87 -50.11
C PRO A 105 -43.78 -5.34 -50.27
N SER A 106 -44.57 -4.81 -51.21
CA SER A 106 -44.87 -3.37 -51.25
C SER A 106 -45.58 -2.92 -49.98
N ILE A 107 -45.21 -1.76 -49.43
CA ILE A 107 -45.69 -1.30 -48.13
C ILE A 107 -47.19 -1.01 -48.14
N ASP A 108 -47.90 -1.71 -47.26
CA ASP A 108 -49.30 -1.51 -46.93
C ASP A 108 -49.45 -1.52 -45.41
N THR A 109 -49.59 -0.33 -44.82
CA THR A 109 -49.75 -0.17 -43.37
C THR A 109 -51.11 -0.63 -42.87
N SER A 110 -52.05 -0.97 -43.76
CA SER A 110 -53.34 -1.56 -43.38
C SER A 110 -53.29 -3.09 -43.26
N SER A 111 -52.21 -3.73 -43.70
CA SER A 111 -52.02 -5.19 -43.58
C SER A 111 -51.55 -5.58 -42.17
N PRO A 112 -52.30 -6.45 -41.45
CA PRO A 112 -51.88 -6.95 -40.14
C PRO A 112 -50.58 -7.77 -40.24
N GLU A 113 -50.36 -8.50 -41.33
CA GLU A 113 -49.13 -9.26 -41.56
C GLU A 113 -47.91 -8.35 -41.68
N GLN A 114 -48.03 -7.24 -42.41
CA GLN A 114 -46.93 -6.29 -42.54
C GLN A 114 -46.65 -5.55 -41.23
N ILE A 115 -47.68 -5.23 -40.44
CA ILE A 115 -47.51 -4.64 -39.11
C ILE A 115 -46.74 -5.60 -38.19
N ILE A 116 -47.14 -6.89 -38.16
CA ILE A 116 -46.48 -7.93 -37.36
C ILE A 116 -45.02 -8.11 -37.79
N LEU A 117 -44.78 -8.20 -39.11
CA LEU A 117 -43.45 -8.35 -39.68
C LEU A 117 -42.56 -7.14 -39.38
N PHE A 118 -43.05 -5.93 -39.65
CA PHE A 118 -42.33 -4.68 -39.36
C PHE A 118 -41.95 -4.60 -37.87
N SER A 119 -42.91 -4.85 -36.98
CA SER A 119 -42.69 -4.77 -35.54
C SER A 119 -41.68 -5.80 -35.05
N SER A 120 -41.48 -6.90 -35.77
CA SER A 120 -40.52 -7.95 -35.43
C SER A 120 -39.14 -7.73 -36.05
N LEU A 121 -39.06 -7.04 -37.19
CA LEU A 121 -37.80 -6.65 -37.82
C LEU A 121 -37.20 -5.38 -37.20
N TYR A 122 -38.05 -4.45 -36.74
CA TYR A 122 -37.62 -3.15 -36.24
C TYR A 122 -36.61 -3.22 -35.08
N PRO A 123 -36.76 -4.08 -34.06
CA PRO A 123 -35.80 -4.17 -32.94
C PRO A 123 -34.40 -4.64 -33.37
N ILE A 124 -34.28 -5.32 -34.51
CA ILE A 124 -33.03 -5.91 -35.00
C ILE A 124 -32.51 -5.25 -36.28
N LYS A 125 -33.08 -4.10 -36.67
CA LYS A 125 -32.81 -3.43 -37.96
C LYS A 125 -31.31 -3.21 -38.25
N GLU A 126 -30.52 -2.88 -37.23
CA GLU A 126 -29.08 -2.63 -37.37
C GLU A 126 -28.29 -3.87 -37.83
N ALA A 127 -28.80 -5.07 -37.57
CA ALA A 127 -28.21 -6.34 -37.98
C ALA A 127 -28.73 -6.85 -39.34
N LEU A 128 -29.61 -6.11 -40.02
CA LEU A 128 -30.23 -6.52 -41.28
C LEU A 128 -29.54 -5.89 -42.51
N PRO A 129 -29.62 -6.54 -43.69
CA PRO A 129 -29.14 -5.97 -44.95
C PRO A 129 -29.80 -4.63 -45.31
N GLU A 130 -29.10 -3.80 -46.08
CA GLU A 130 -29.55 -2.46 -46.49
C GLU A 130 -30.94 -2.45 -47.12
N SER A 131 -31.26 -3.44 -47.97
CA SER A 131 -32.57 -3.57 -48.61
C SER A 131 -33.73 -3.72 -47.62
N ALA A 132 -33.50 -4.39 -46.48
CA ALA A 132 -34.49 -4.51 -45.42
C ALA A 132 -34.60 -3.20 -44.63
N ASN A 133 -33.47 -2.53 -44.39
CA ASN A 133 -33.44 -1.24 -43.72
C ASN A 133 -34.17 -0.14 -44.50
N THR A 134 -34.11 -0.14 -45.83
CA THR A 134 -34.91 0.77 -46.65
C THR A 134 -36.41 0.53 -46.43
N TRP A 135 -36.86 -0.73 -46.49
CA TRP A 135 -38.27 -1.09 -46.27
C TRP A 135 -38.76 -0.74 -44.86
N ILE A 136 -37.95 -1.04 -43.83
CA ILE A 136 -38.25 -0.70 -42.44
C ILE A 136 -38.34 0.81 -42.26
N SER A 137 -37.42 1.58 -42.85
CA SER A 137 -37.41 3.04 -42.73
C SER A 137 -38.63 3.67 -43.40
N GLU A 138 -39.00 3.21 -44.60
CA GLU A 138 -40.20 3.68 -45.28
C GLU A 138 -41.47 3.30 -44.52
N PHE A 139 -41.58 2.08 -44.00
CA PHE A 139 -42.73 1.68 -43.18
C PHE A 139 -42.81 2.50 -41.89
N ALA A 140 -41.69 2.68 -41.18
CA ALA A 140 -41.60 3.45 -39.94
C ALA A 140 -42.05 4.91 -40.13
N SER A 141 -41.71 5.54 -41.26
CA SER A 141 -42.14 6.91 -41.59
C SER A 141 -43.67 7.07 -41.64
N LYS A 142 -44.39 6.00 -42.04
CA LYS A 142 -45.86 5.99 -42.12
C LYS A 142 -46.53 5.72 -40.77
N VAL A 143 -45.78 5.26 -39.76
CA VAL A 143 -46.29 4.92 -38.40
C VAL A 143 -45.46 5.55 -37.27
N GLU A 144 -44.80 6.68 -37.56
CA GLU A 144 -43.79 7.31 -36.70
C GLU A 144 -44.27 7.54 -35.26
N LYS A 145 -45.50 8.04 -35.08
CA LYS A 145 -46.09 8.29 -33.75
C LYS A 145 -46.23 7.01 -32.92
N ALA A 146 -46.59 5.89 -33.56
CA ALA A 146 -46.75 4.62 -32.87
C ALA A 146 -45.38 4.00 -32.50
N VAL A 147 -44.38 4.16 -33.37
CA VAL A 147 -43.00 3.75 -33.08
C VAL A 147 -42.42 4.56 -31.92
N ALA A 148 -42.64 5.88 -31.92
CA ALA A 148 -42.23 6.76 -30.84
C ALA A 148 -42.89 6.36 -29.51
N HIS A 149 -44.21 6.08 -29.53
CA HIS A 149 -44.93 5.58 -28.35
C HIS A 149 -44.34 4.27 -27.83
N ALA A 150 -44.23 3.24 -28.69
CA ALA A 150 -43.69 1.94 -28.32
C ALA A 150 -42.26 2.00 -27.76
N THR A 151 -41.42 2.85 -28.34
CA THR A 151 -40.03 3.05 -27.89
C THR A 151 -39.98 3.82 -26.57
N SER A 152 -40.90 4.76 -26.34
CA SER A 152 -40.96 5.50 -25.06
C SER A 152 -41.43 4.63 -23.89
N ILE A 153 -42.27 3.63 -24.15
CA ILE A 153 -42.78 2.70 -23.12
C ILE A 153 -41.89 1.45 -22.97
N THR A 154 -40.94 1.20 -23.87
CA THR A 154 -40.04 0.03 -23.79
C THR A 154 -38.58 0.45 -23.66
N LYS A 155 -37.96 0.16 -22.52
CA LYS A 155 -36.52 0.38 -22.32
C LYS A 155 -35.76 -0.92 -22.57
N LEU A 156 -34.97 -1.00 -23.64
CA LEU A 156 -34.16 -2.18 -23.94
C LEU A 156 -32.99 -2.34 -22.96
N GLU A 157 -32.77 -3.56 -22.47
CA GLU A 157 -31.58 -3.90 -21.69
C GLU A 157 -30.36 -3.98 -22.63
N ARG A 158 -29.23 -3.42 -22.18
CA ARG A 158 -27.96 -3.47 -22.92
C ARG A 158 -27.45 -4.91 -22.98
N ALA A 159 -26.93 -5.32 -24.13
CA ALA A 159 -26.17 -6.56 -24.24
C ALA A 159 -24.94 -6.50 -23.33
N LYS A 160 -24.68 -7.58 -22.60
CA LYS A 160 -23.52 -7.73 -21.73
C LYS A 160 -22.54 -8.66 -22.40
N GLU A 161 -21.28 -8.24 -22.48
CA GLU A 161 -20.22 -9.10 -22.97
C GLU A 161 -20.01 -10.30 -22.02
N GLU A 162 -19.59 -11.42 -22.61
CA GLU A 162 -19.23 -12.61 -21.85
C GLU A 162 -17.87 -12.39 -21.19
N ASN A 163 -17.79 -12.65 -19.88
CA ASN A 163 -16.53 -12.58 -19.16
C ASN A 163 -15.70 -13.84 -19.46
N THR A 164 -14.69 -13.68 -20.32
CA THR A 164 -13.79 -14.75 -20.76
C THR A 164 -12.58 -14.93 -19.84
N GLY A 165 -12.39 -14.05 -18.85
CA GLY A 165 -11.16 -13.99 -18.06
C GLY A 165 -9.96 -13.39 -18.80
N ALA A 166 -10.17 -12.79 -19.98
CA ALA A 166 -9.11 -12.17 -20.78
C ALA A 166 -8.41 -11.03 -20.02
N SER A 167 -7.10 -10.90 -20.24
CA SER A 167 -6.30 -9.82 -19.64
C SER A 167 -5.70 -8.95 -20.74
N HIS A 168 -6.30 -7.78 -20.99
CA HIS A 168 -5.77 -6.76 -21.90
C HIS A 168 -5.20 -5.56 -21.13
N VAL A 169 -3.92 -5.64 -20.77
CA VAL A 169 -3.20 -4.56 -20.06
C VAL A 169 -1.92 -4.22 -20.81
N GLU A 170 -1.77 -2.95 -21.17
CA GLU A 170 -0.59 -2.41 -21.83
C GLU A 170 0.06 -1.38 -20.91
N ALA A 171 1.06 -1.79 -20.14
CA ALA A 171 1.76 -0.93 -19.18
C ALA A 171 3.23 -1.34 -19.02
N GLU A 172 4.01 -0.45 -18.40
CA GLU A 172 5.25 -0.86 -17.76
C GLU A 172 4.97 -1.43 -16.37
N PHE A 173 5.48 -2.63 -16.11
CA PHE A 173 5.31 -3.31 -14.83
C PHE A 173 6.53 -3.13 -13.94
N VAL A 174 6.34 -3.36 -12.64
CA VAL A 174 7.45 -3.47 -11.69
C VAL A 174 8.31 -4.67 -12.09
N LYS A 175 9.60 -4.44 -12.31
CA LYS A 175 10.55 -5.49 -12.69
C LYS A 175 10.77 -6.46 -11.53
N PRO A 176 10.84 -7.78 -11.80
CA PRO A 176 11.30 -8.72 -10.79
C PRO A 176 12.71 -8.35 -10.34
N GLN A 177 13.00 -8.55 -9.06
CA GLN A 177 14.35 -8.33 -8.53
C GLN A 177 15.19 -9.59 -8.76
N ASP A 178 16.47 -9.38 -9.10
CA ASP A 178 17.44 -10.46 -9.26
C ASP A 178 17.71 -11.12 -7.89
N ALA A 179 18.05 -12.42 -7.89
CA ALA A 179 18.37 -13.14 -6.65
C ALA A 179 19.60 -12.54 -5.92
N SER A 180 20.54 -11.99 -6.68
CA SER A 180 21.69 -11.22 -6.18
C SER A 180 21.71 -9.86 -6.87
N ILE A 181 21.37 -8.81 -6.14
CA ILE A 181 21.27 -7.45 -6.67
C ILE A 181 22.67 -6.81 -6.68
N LYS A 182 23.12 -6.37 -7.85
CA LYS A 182 24.41 -5.69 -8.06
C LYS A 182 24.21 -4.30 -8.65
N PRO A 183 25.09 -3.33 -8.36
CA PRO A 183 25.05 -2.03 -9.01
C PRO A 183 25.20 -2.14 -10.52
N LYS A 184 24.48 -1.29 -11.26
CA LYS A 184 24.48 -1.23 -12.72
C LYS A 184 25.02 0.15 -13.14
N PRO A 185 26.06 0.23 -13.99
CA PRO A 185 26.78 1.49 -14.28
C PRO A 185 25.92 2.64 -14.82
N ASN A 186 24.83 2.34 -15.54
CA ASN A 186 23.98 3.33 -16.20
C ASN A 186 22.58 3.43 -15.58
N GLU A 187 22.39 2.89 -14.38
CA GLU A 187 21.13 2.97 -13.64
C GLU A 187 21.37 3.62 -12.27
N ARG A 188 20.31 4.15 -11.67
CA ARG A 188 20.37 4.66 -10.30
C ARG A 188 20.46 3.49 -9.33
N ASN A 189 21.58 3.37 -8.62
CA ASN A 189 21.82 2.33 -7.62
C ASN A 189 21.64 2.92 -6.22
N ILE A 190 20.62 2.42 -5.51
CA ILE A 190 20.23 2.93 -4.20
C ILE A 190 20.49 1.84 -3.17
N LEU A 191 21.42 2.11 -2.27
CA LEU A 191 21.66 1.28 -1.09
C LEU A 191 20.87 1.86 0.07
N ILE A 192 20.01 1.06 0.68
CA ILE A 192 19.15 1.49 1.78
C ILE A 192 19.51 0.68 3.02
N THR A 193 19.76 1.37 4.13
CA THR A 193 19.87 0.75 5.45
C THR A 193 18.85 1.31 6.43
N SER A 194 18.31 0.43 7.28
CA SER A 194 17.63 0.82 8.50
C SER A 194 18.57 0.61 9.67
N ALA A 195 18.53 1.51 10.67
CA ALA A 195 19.22 1.31 11.94
C ALA A 195 19.04 -0.12 12.45
N LEU A 196 20.15 -0.74 12.86
CA LEU A 196 20.15 -2.12 13.36
C LEU A 196 19.41 -2.14 14.71
N PRO A 197 18.24 -2.80 14.82
CA PRO A 197 17.60 -2.99 16.11
C PRO A 197 18.49 -3.78 17.07
N TYR A 198 18.60 -3.29 18.30
CA TYR A 198 19.30 -4.01 19.36
C TYR A 198 18.53 -5.27 19.77
N VAL A 199 19.20 -6.42 19.73
CA VAL A 199 18.56 -7.74 19.75
C VAL A 199 17.95 -8.11 21.09
N ASN A 200 18.35 -7.49 22.21
CA ASN A 200 17.93 -7.97 23.53
C ASN A 200 16.49 -7.57 23.94
N ASN A 201 15.73 -6.92 23.05
CA ASN A 201 14.38 -6.43 23.33
C ASN A 201 13.46 -6.56 22.12
N VAL A 202 12.19 -6.93 22.38
CA VAL A 202 11.16 -6.91 21.35
C VAL A 202 10.91 -5.47 20.89
N PRO A 203 10.88 -5.20 19.56
CA PRO A 203 10.69 -3.84 19.06
C PRO A 203 9.26 -3.36 19.31
N HIS A 204 9.10 -2.13 19.77
CA HIS A 204 7.80 -1.46 19.87
C HIS A 204 7.49 -0.66 18.58
N LEU A 205 6.25 -0.17 18.44
CA LEU A 205 5.81 0.55 17.24
C LEU A 205 6.70 1.76 16.90
N GLY A 206 7.22 2.45 17.92
CA GLY A 206 8.19 3.53 17.76
C GLY A 206 9.49 3.09 17.06
N ASN A 207 10.05 1.93 17.39
CA ASN A 207 11.23 1.40 16.68
C ASN A 207 10.87 1.02 15.24
N ILE A 208 9.67 0.47 15.03
CA ILE A 208 9.19 0.05 13.71
C ILE A 208 9.05 1.26 12.79
N VAL A 209 8.27 2.28 13.20
CA VAL A 209 8.05 3.48 12.38
C VAL A 209 9.33 4.30 12.21
N GLY A 210 10.16 4.40 13.26
CA GLY A 210 11.35 5.25 13.27
C GLY A 210 12.51 4.71 12.44
N SER A 211 12.48 3.45 12.02
CA SER A 211 13.54 2.89 11.19
C SER A 211 12.99 1.97 10.10
N VAL A 212 12.68 0.71 10.43
CA VAL A 212 12.44 -0.34 9.42
C VAL A 212 11.24 -0.07 8.51
N LEU A 213 10.12 0.46 9.02
CA LEU A 213 8.94 0.77 8.21
C LEU A 213 9.18 1.99 7.31
N SER A 214 9.88 3.01 7.82
CA SER A 214 10.26 4.17 7.01
C SER A 214 11.17 3.78 5.86
N ALA A 215 12.19 2.97 6.13
CA ALA A 215 13.11 2.45 5.13
C ALA A 215 12.38 1.57 4.09
N ASP A 216 11.47 0.71 4.54
CA ASP A 216 10.68 -0.16 3.67
C ASP A 216 9.77 0.61 2.71
N ILE A 217 9.10 1.66 3.19
CA ILE A 217 8.28 2.53 2.33
C ILE A 217 9.16 3.12 1.22
N TYR A 218 10.32 3.68 1.56
CA TYR A 218 11.20 4.25 0.55
C TYR A 218 11.76 3.17 -0.40
N ALA A 219 12.20 2.03 0.12
CA ALA A 219 12.71 0.92 -0.68
C ALA A 219 11.66 0.40 -1.68
N ARG A 220 10.40 0.27 -1.25
CA ARG A 220 9.29 -0.13 -2.12
C ARG A 220 8.97 0.93 -3.16
N PHE A 221 9.06 2.22 -2.83
CA PHE A 221 8.94 3.30 -3.82
C PHE A 221 10.03 3.19 -4.89
N CYS A 222 11.30 3.04 -4.50
CA CYS A 222 12.41 2.90 -5.42
C CYS A 222 12.23 1.67 -6.34
N LYS A 223 11.88 0.51 -5.76
CA LYS A 223 11.58 -0.71 -6.54
C LYS A 223 10.38 -0.53 -7.47
N ALA A 224 9.32 0.15 -7.02
CA ALA A 224 8.14 0.43 -7.84
C ALA A 224 8.39 1.44 -8.97
N ARG A 225 9.48 2.23 -8.88
CA ARG A 225 10.01 3.06 -9.98
C ARG A 225 11.04 2.32 -10.85
N ASN A 226 11.32 1.05 -10.55
CA ASN A 226 12.34 0.21 -11.19
C ASN A 226 13.78 0.73 -10.99
N TYR A 227 14.07 1.43 -9.89
CA TYR A 227 15.45 1.75 -9.50
C TYR A 227 16.15 0.50 -8.94
N ASN A 228 17.44 0.37 -9.22
CA ASN A 228 18.23 -0.75 -8.71
C ASN A 228 18.49 -0.55 -7.22
N THR A 229 17.77 -1.30 -6.38
CA THR A 229 17.64 -0.99 -4.95
C THR A 229 18.01 -2.19 -4.11
N LEU A 230 18.97 -2.02 -3.21
CA LEU A 230 19.34 -3.02 -2.21
C LEU A 230 18.98 -2.51 -0.81
N PHE A 231 18.06 -3.19 -0.12
CA PHE A 231 17.60 -2.85 1.22
C PHE A 231 18.07 -3.87 2.26
N ILE A 232 18.98 -3.43 3.13
CA ILE A 232 19.67 -4.25 4.13
C ILE A 232 19.34 -3.79 5.54
N CYS A 233 19.16 -4.75 6.45
CA CYS A 233 19.15 -4.52 7.89
C CYS A 233 19.57 -5.79 8.62
N GLY A 234 19.56 -5.78 9.94
CA GLY A 234 19.88 -6.94 10.76
C GLY A 234 19.80 -6.59 12.23
N THR A 235 20.11 -7.55 13.08
CA THR A 235 20.18 -7.32 14.52
C THR A 235 21.57 -6.90 14.95
N ASP A 236 21.63 -5.89 15.83
CA ASP A 236 22.83 -5.56 16.60
C ASP A 236 22.85 -6.39 17.88
N GLU A 237 23.89 -7.18 18.06
CA GLU A 237 23.91 -8.30 19.00
C GLU A 237 24.97 -8.24 20.08
N TYR A 238 25.96 -7.36 19.95
CA TYR A 238 27.09 -7.30 20.88
C TYR A 238 26.85 -6.35 22.07
N GLY A 239 27.78 -6.34 23.01
CA GLY A 239 27.80 -5.39 24.12
C GLY A 239 27.16 -5.87 25.42
N THR A 240 27.37 -5.07 26.46
CA THR A 240 27.07 -5.43 27.85
C THR A 240 25.61 -5.77 28.09
N ALA A 241 24.68 -5.06 27.45
CA ALA A 241 23.26 -5.29 27.69
C ALA A 241 22.77 -6.65 27.16
N THR A 242 23.46 -7.26 26.19
CA THR A 242 23.24 -8.65 25.79
C THR A 242 23.74 -9.61 26.85
N GLU A 243 24.97 -9.43 27.35
CA GLU A 243 25.54 -10.29 28.42
C GLU A 243 24.67 -10.26 29.67
N THR A 244 24.27 -9.07 30.12
CA THR A 244 23.40 -8.90 31.29
C THR A 244 22.07 -9.61 31.10
N LYS A 245 21.43 -9.45 29.93
CA LYS A 245 20.15 -10.08 29.65
C LYS A 245 20.28 -11.60 29.55
N ALA A 246 21.38 -12.09 28.99
CA ALA A 246 21.69 -13.51 28.91
C ALA A 246 21.87 -14.12 30.30
N LEU A 247 22.57 -13.42 31.20
CA LEU A 247 22.70 -13.80 32.61
C LEU A 247 21.34 -13.82 33.34
N GLU A 248 20.51 -12.80 33.16
CA GLU A 248 19.15 -12.75 33.72
C GLU A 248 18.26 -13.92 33.23
N GLU A 249 18.34 -14.25 31.95
CA GLU A 249 17.59 -15.36 31.34
C GLU A 249 18.27 -16.73 31.53
N LYS A 250 19.45 -16.77 32.16
CA LYS A 250 20.27 -17.98 32.40
C LYS A 250 20.61 -18.75 31.12
N VAL A 251 20.98 -18.02 30.08
CA VAL A 251 21.40 -18.54 28.77
C VAL A 251 22.72 -17.91 28.34
N THR A 252 23.37 -18.44 27.30
CA THR A 252 24.53 -17.78 26.69
C THR A 252 24.10 -16.56 25.85
N PRO A 253 24.98 -15.56 25.64
CA PRO A 253 24.70 -14.44 24.74
C PRO A 253 24.29 -14.89 23.34
N ARG A 254 24.94 -15.91 22.77
CA ARG A 254 24.60 -16.47 21.45
C ARG A 254 23.18 -17.05 21.39
N GLU A 255 22.76 -17.78 22.43
CA GLU A 255 21.40 -18.34 22.52
C GLU A 255 20.36 -17.23 22.64
N LEU A 256 20.62 -16.22 23.48
CA LEU A 256 19.77 -15.03 23.63
C LEU A 256 19.60 -14.33 22.27
N CYS A 257 20.70 -13.98 21.61
CA CYS A 257 20.63 -13.30 20.33
C CYS A 257 19.92 -14.13 19.26
N THR A 258 20.12 -15.45 19.24
CA THR A 258 19.44 -16.33 18.29
C THR A 258 17.93 -16.37 18.51
N LYS A 259 17.50 -16.44 19.77
CA LYS A 259 16.07 -16.35 20.14
C LYS A 259 15.47 -15.03 19.66
N TYR A 260 16.08 -13.90 20.00
CA TYR A 260 15.49 -12.61 19.70
C TYR A 260 15.67 -12.18 18.24
N HIS A 261 16.74 -12.56 17.54
CA HIS A 261 16.87 -12.36 16.09
C HIS A 261 15.67 -12.96 15.35
N LYS A 262 15.26 -14.18 15.74
CA LYS A 262 14.06 -14.81 15.20
C LYS A 262 12.78 -14.01 15.53
N ILE A 263 12.63 -13.52 16.76
CA ILE A 263 11.49 -12.67 17.14
C ILE A 263 11.43 -11.40 16.28
N HIS A 264 12.55 -10.72 16.08
CA HIS A 264 12.63 -9.54 15.20
C HIS A 264 12.24 -9.90 13.77
N SER A 265 12.82 -10.96 13.21
CA SER A 265 12.51 -11.43 11.86
C SER A 265 11.02 -11.74 11.68
N ASP A 266 10.42 -12.46 12.62
CA ASP A 266 8.99 -12.81 12.57
C ASP A 266 8.09 -11.57 12.66
N VAL A 267 8.42 -10.60 13.53
CA VAL A 267 7.71 -9.32 13.63
C VAL A 267 7.80 -8.53 12.32
N TYR A 268 9.00 -8.37 11.76
CA TYR A 268 9.19 -7.61 10.53
C TYR A 268 8.54 -8.28 9.33
N LYS A 269 8.54 -9.61 9.28
CA LYS A 269 7.80 -10.37 8.27
C LYS A 269 6.29 -10.13 8.38
N TRP A 270 5.73 -10.13 9.60
CA TRP A 270 4.31 -9.84 9.79
C TRP A 270 3.96 -8.39 9.40
N PHE A 271 4.80 -7.42 9.73
CA PHE A 271 4.69 -6.04 9.25
C PHE A 271 4.99 -5.88 7.75
N GLN A 272 5.26 -6.97 7.02
CA GLN A 272 5.56 -6.98 5.58
C GLN A 272 6.74 -6.07 5.21
N ILE A 273 7.78 -6.02 6.05
CA ILE A 273 9.03 -5.34 5.74
C ILE A 273 9.80 -6.16 4.69
N GLY A 274 10.06 -5.55 3.53
CA GLY A 274 10.63 -6.19 2.35
C GLY A 274 12.15 -6.03 2.25
N PHE A 275 12.89 -6.48 3.28
CA PHE A 275 14.35 -6.56 3.21
C PHE A 275 14.79 -7.49 2.07
N ASP A 276 15.85 -7.11 1.36
CA ASP A 276 16.53 -8.04 0.46
C ASP A 276 17.40 -9.03 1.25
N TYR A 277 17.95 -8.57 2.39
CA TYR A 277 18.60 -9.42 3.37
C TYR A 277 18.49 -8.85 4.79
N PHE A 278 18.11 -9.70 5.74
CA PHE A 278 18.05 -9.38 7.17
C PHE A 278 19.07 -10.23 7.93
N GLY A 279 20.24 -9.64 8.20
CA GLY A 279 21.39 -10.34 8.79
C GLY A 279 21.58 -10.10 10.28
N ARG A 280 22.82 -10.28 10.75
CA ARG A 280 23.24 -10.25 12.16
C ARG A 280 24.66 -9.72 12.26
N THR A 281 25.01 -9.00 13.33
CA THR A 281 26.40 -8.55 13.54
C THR A 281 27.34 -9.66 14.04
N THR A 282 26.84 -10.75 14.63
CA THR A 282 27.70 -11.82 15.18
C THR A 282 28.16 -12.85 14.12
N THR A 283 28.91 -12.41 13.11
CA THR A 283 29.41 -13.25 12.00
C THR A 283 30.93 -13.15 11.85
N GLU A 284 31.55 -14.12 11.17
CA GLU A 284 33.00 -14.08 10.88
C GLU A 284 33.36 -12.87 10.01
N LEU A 285 32.55 -12.56 9.01
CA LEU A 285 32.74 -11.38 8.15
C LEU A 285 32.63 -10.05 8.92
N GLN A 286 31.84 -9.97 9.99
CA GLN A 286 31.87 -8.81 10.87
C GLN A 286 33.26 -8.67 11.51
N THR A 287 33.80 -9.76 12.05
CA THR A 287 35.12 -9.73 12.68
C THR A 287 36.20 -9.33 11.69
N GLU A 288 36.23 -9.95 10.51
CA GLU A 288 37.21 -9.63 9.47
C GLU A 288 37.15 -8.16 9.05
N ILE A 289 35.97 -7.65 8.70
CA ILE A 289 35.81 -6.28 8.18
C ILE A 289 36.06 -5.24 9.28
N ALA A 290 35.56 -5.47 10.50
CA ALA A 290 35.79 -4.54 11.61
C ALA A 290 37.26 -4.49 12.01
N GLN A 291 37.97 -5.63 11.98
CA GLN A 291 39.41 -5.68 12.23
C GLN A 291 40.22 -5.03 11.10
N ASP A 292 39.83 -5.18 9.83
CA ASP A 292 40.45 -4.47 8.69
C ASP A 292 40.36 -2.95 8.86
N ILE A 293 39.16 -2.43 9.15
CA ILE A 293 38.93 -1.00 9.39
C ILE A 293 39.74 -0.53 10.61
N PHE A 294 39.71 -1.28 11.71
CA PHE A 294 40.47 -0.97 12.91
C PHE A 294 41.97 -0.88 12.63
N MET A 295 42.54 -1.88 11.95
CA MET A 295 43.98 -1.91 11.67
C MET A 295 44.42 -0.82 10.70
N LYS A 296 43.57 -0.43 9.74
CA LYS A 296 43.84 0.75 8.89
C LYS A 296 43.88 2.04 9.69
N LEU A 297 42.91 2.25 10.58
CA LEU A 297 42.90 3.41 11.48
C LEU A 297 44.14 3.43 12.39
N TYR A 298 44.53 2.27 12.90
CA TYR A 298 45.74 2.11 13.72
C TYR A 298 46.99 2.51 12.93
N ASN A 299 47.19 1.91 11.74
CA ASN A 299 48.34 2.15 10.89
C ASN A 299 48.41 3.60 10.37
N ASN A 300 47.26 4.26 10.22
CA ASN A 300 47.18 5.66 9.81
C ASN A 300 47.33 6.66 10.98
N GLY A 301 47.53 6.19 12.22
CA GLY A 301 47.79 7.04 13.38
C GLY A 301 46.56 7.73 13.98
N TYR A 302 45.36 7.23 13.66
CA TYR A 302 44.09 7.73 14.19
C TYR A 302 43.58 6.98 15.42
N LEU A 303 44.32 5.99 15.89
CA LEU A 303 44.05 5.30 17.15
C LEU A 303 45.13 5.62 18.18
N GLU A 304 44.71 5.81 19.42
CA GLU A 304 45.60 6.08 20.55
C GLU A 304 45.26 5.19 21.74
N GLU A 305 46.29 4.74 22.46
CA GLU A 305 46.13 3.97 23.69
C GLU A 305 46.09 4.90 24.89
N GLN A 306 45.07 4.77 25.74
CA GLN A 306 44.99 5.46 27.02
C GLN A 306 44.69 4.46 28.13
N SER A 307 45.28 4.68 29.30
CA SER A 307 45.01 3.88 30.50
C SER A 307 43.86 4.50 31.30
N MET A 308 42.82 3.72 31.58
CA MET A 308 41.67 4.13 32.36
C MET A 308 41.66 3.40 33.71
N ARG A 309 41.36 4.13 34.78
CA ARG A 309 41.13 3.53 36.10
C ARG A 309 39.67 3.10 36.20
N GLN A 310 39.43 1.84 36.47
CA GLN A 310 38.08 1.26 36.63
C GLN A 310 38.04 0.34 37.85
N LEU A 311 36.85 0.11 38.39
CA LEU A 311 36.65 -0.86 39.47
C LEU A 311 36.58 -2.28 38.88
N TYR A 312 37.30 -3.22 39.49
CA TYR A 312 37.38 -4.62 39.08
C TYR A 312 36.84 -5.52 40.19
N CYS A 313 35.95 -6.44 39.86
CA CYS A 313 35.53 -7.46 40.80
C CYS A 313 36.49 -8.67 40.74
N PRO A 314 37.14 -9.05 41.85
CA PRO A 314 38.03 -10.21 41.89
C PRO A 314 37.29 -11.56 41.86
N VAL A 315 35.97 -11.58 42.11
CA VAL A 315 35.19 -12.82 42.14
C VAL A 315 34.68 -13.21 40.75
N HIS A 316 33.96 -12.32 40.06
CA HIS A 316 33.54 -12.57 38.67
C HIS A 316 34.61 -12.23 37.62
N ASN A 317 35.82 -11.85 38.05
CA ASN A 317 36.98 -11.56 37.22
C ASN A 317 36.74 -10.55 36.09
N GLY A 318 36.03 -9.45 36.35
CA GLY A 318 35.69 -8.45 35.33
C GLY A 318 35.65 -7.02 35.85
N PHE A 319 35.77 -6.06 34.94
CA PHE A 319 35.58 -4.64 35.25
C PHE A 319 34.10 -4.31 35.41
N LEU A 320 33.79 -3.38 36.31
CA LEU A 320 32.44 -2.96 36.66
C LEU A 320 32.12 -1.62 36.02
N ALA A 321 30.99 -1.56 35.31
CA ALA A 321 30.36 -0.28 35.01
C ALA A 321 29.77 0.32 36.29
N ASP A 322 29.68 1.65 36.38
CA ASP A 322 29.25 2.39 37.57
C ASP A 322 27.91 1.88 38.14
N ARG A 323 26.97 1.50 37.26
CA ARG A 323 25.66 0.93 37.63
C ARG A 323 25.70 -0.45 38.30
N TYR A 324 26.81 -1.17 38.16
CA TYR A 324 27.07 -2.47 38.79
C TYR A 324 27.92 -2.34 40.05
N VAL A 325 28.23 -1.11 40.46
CA VAL A 325 28.83 -0.80 41.74
C VAL A 325 27.73 -0.24 42.63
N GLU A 326 27.52 -0.84 43.78
CA GLU A 326 26.66 -0.32 44.83
C GLU A 326 27.51 -0.07 46.08
N GLY A 327 27.07 0.79 46.98
CA GLY A 327 27.78 1.09 48.20
C GLY A 327 27.08 2.16 49.01
N GLU A 328 27.67 2.52 50.13
CA GLU A 328 27.17 3.56 50.98
C GLU A 328 27.50 4.95 50.41
N CYS A 329 26.48 5.80 50.29
CA CYS A 329 26.63 7.17 49.77
C CYS A 329 27.52 8.01 50.70
N PRO A 330 28.61 8.62 50.19
CA PRO A 330 29.51 9.43 51.01
C PRO A 330 28.87 10.73 51.54
N LYS A 331 27.69 11.13 51.02
CA LYS A 331 27.00 12.36 51.42
C LYS A 331 25.85 12.16 52.40
N CYS A 332 25.04 11.12 52.21
CA CYS A 332 23.82 10.91 53.00
C CYS A 332 23.77 9.54 53.70
N HIS A 333 24.85 8.75 53.61
CA HIS A 333 25.00 7.43 54.22
C HIS A 333 23.86 6.47 53.86
N TYR A 334 23.32 6.59 52.64
CA TYR A 334 22.41 5.60 52.09
C TYR A 334 23.21 4.38 51.66
N GLU A 335 22.98 3.24 52.31
CA GLU A 335 23.79 2.01 52.18
C GLU A 335 23.77 1.37 50.78
N ASP A 336 22.75 1.67 49.96
CA ASP A 336 22.51 1.06 48.64
C ASP A 336 22.58 2.10 47.50
N ALA A 337 23.46 3.09 47.61
CA ALA A 337 23.69 4.04 46.54
C ALA A 337 24.37 3.35 45.34
N ARG A 338 23.95 3.72 44.13
CA ARG A 338 24.58 3.25 42.89
C ARG A 338 25.82 4.09 42.61
N GLY A 339 26.79 3.50 41.92
CA GLY A 339 28.06 4.14 41.58
C GLY A 339 27.93 5.41 40.75
N ASP A 340 26.83 5.56 39.99
CA ASP A 340 26.53 6.73 39.18
C ASP A 340 25.68 7.78 39.91
N GLN A 341 24.79 7.34 40.80
CA GLN A 341 23.84 8.22 41.49
C GLN A 341 23.29 7.59 42.78
N CYS A 342 23.21 8.40 43.84
CA CYS A 342 22.47 8.01 45.04
C CYS A 342 20.96 8.22 44.85
N ASP A 343 20.17 7.16 44.91
CA ASP A 343 18.71 7.23 44.74
C ASP A 343 17.99 7.96 45.90
N LYS A 344 18.61 8.07 47.09
CA LYS A 344 18.04 8.80 48.24
C LYS A 344 18.21 10.32 48.16
N CYS A 345 19.43 10.82 47.96
CA CYS A 345 19.72 12.26 47.93
C CYS A 345 19.86 12.84 46.52
N GLY A 346 19.77 12.02 45.48
CA GLY A 346 19.85 12.42 44.07
C GLY A 346 21.23 12.87 43.59
N THR A 347 22.25 12.85 44.45
CA THR A 347 23.62 13.28 44.12
C THR A 347 24.26 12.32 43.12
N LEU A 348 24.88 12.87 42.07
CA LEU A 348 25.74 12.11 41.16
C LEU A 348 27.02 11.71 41.88
N LEU A 349 27.40 10.46 41.77
CA LEU A 349 28.55 9.89 42.46
C LEU A 349 29.59 9.44 41.44
N ASP A 350 30.85 9.46 41.88
CA ASP A 350 31.90 8.65 41.27
C ASP A 350 31.92 7.31 42.02
N PRO A 351 31.91 6.15 41.33
CA PRO A 351 31.92 4.85 42.00
C PRO A 351 33.16 4.63 42.88
N PHE A 352 34.27 5.35 42.65
CA PHE A 352 35.45 5.35 43.52
C PHE A 352 35.26 6.10 44.85
N GLU A 353 34.23 6.94 44.97
CA GLU A 353 33.89 7.68 46.19
C GLU A 353 32.90 6.93 47.09
N LEU A 354 32.31 5.81 46.62
CA LEU A 354 31.41 5.01 47.43
C LEU A 354 32.14 4.42 48.64
N ILE A 355 31.49 4.51 49.81
CA ILE A 355 31.94 3.84 51.03
C ILE A 355 31.51 2.37 50.96
N ASN A 356 32.40 1.44 51.29
CA ASN A 356 32.13 -0.01 51.21
C ASN A 356 31.54 -0.43 49.85
N PRO A 357 32.22 -0.14 48.73
CA PRO A 357 31.71 -0.51 47.42
C PRO A 357 31.60 -2.03 47.33
N ARG A 358 30.57 -2.49 46.64
CA ARG A 358 30.28 -3.90 46.39
C ARG A 358 29.72 -4.07 44.99
N CYS A 359 30.08 -5.19 44.36
CA CYS A 359 29.53 -5.56 43.08
C CYS A 359 28.06 -5.95 43.21
N LYS A 360 27.19 -5.39 42.37
CA LYS A 360 25.75 -5.73 42.33
C LYS A 360 25.47 -7.19 42.00
N LEU A 361 26.39 -7.86 41.29
CA LEU A 361 26.18 -9.22 40.77
C LEU A 361 26.49 -10.31 41.81
N ASP A 362 27.56 -10.13 42.60
CA ASP A 362 28.08 -11.16 43.51
C ASP A 362 28.40 -10.64 44.92
N ASN A 363 28.14 -9.36 45.18
CA ASN A 363 28.36 -8.67 46.46
C ASN A 363 29.83 -8.58 46.91
N ALA A 364 30.80 -8.91 46.04
CA ALA A 364 32.23 -8.82 46.36
C ALA A 364 32.72 -7.37 46.36
N SER A 365 33.73 -7.07 47.17
CA SER A 365 34.37 -5.74 47.20
C SER A 365 35.22 -5.52 45.95
N PRO A 366 34.92 -4.53 45.10
CA PRO A 366 35.71 -4.26 43.92
C PRO A 366 36.97 -3.48 44.25
N GLU A 367 38.02 -3.71 43.47
CA GLU A 367 39.32 -3.08 43.61
C GLU A 367 39.63 -2.16 42.42
N PRO A 368 40.23 -0.97 42.62
CA PRO A 368 40.67 -0.13 41.51
C PRO A 368 41.78 -0.80 40.70
N LYS A 369 41.58 -0.94 39.38
CA LYS A 369 42.60 -1.39 38.43
C LYS A 369 42.71 -0.46 37.23
N ASN A 370 43.91 -0.36 36.68
CA ASN A 370 44.12 0.31 35.41
C ASN A 370 43.88 -0.68 34.27
N SER A 371 43.17 -0.22 33.25
CA SER A 371 42.82 -0.96 32.05
C SER A 371 43.20 -0.13 30.83
N ASN A 372 44.05 -0.67 29.96
CA ASN A 372 44.41 0.02 28.74
C ASN A 372 43.30 -0.12 27.70
N HIS A 373 43.01 0.97 27.00
CA HIS A 373 41.94 1.07 26.02
C HIS A 373 42.42 1.82 24.79
N ILE A 374 41.91 1.41 23.63
CA ILE A 374 42.11 2.12 22.38
C ILE A 374 40.99 3.14 22.19
N PHE A 375 41.38 4.34 21.78
CA PHE A 375 40.52 5.47 21.45
C PHE A 375 40.67 5.84 19.99
N LEU A 376 39.54 6.16 19.33
CA LEU A 376 39.53 6.79 18.02
C LEU A 376 39.74 8.29 18.22
N SER A 377 40.84 8.83 17.67
CA SER A 377 41.19 10.25 17.70
C SER A 377 40.27 11.06 16.78
N LEU A 378 39.00 11.25 17.18
CA LEU A 378 38.02 12.04 16.41
C LEU A 378 38.42 13.51 16.28
N ASP A 379 39.18 14.03 17.24
CA ASP A 379 39.81 15.35 17.21
C ASP A 379 40.72 15.52 15.98
N LYS A 380 41.53 14.50 15.65
CA LYS A 380 42.39 14.51 14.46
C LYS A 380 41.61 14.34 13.16
N LEU A 381 40.48 13.63 13.21
CA LEU A 381 39.62 13.35 12.05
C LEU A 381 38.57 14.46 11.80
N GLU A 382 38.41 15.39 12.74
CA GLU A 382 37.39 16.44 12.66
C GLU A 382 37.52 17.33 11.40
N PRO A 383 38.71 17.80 10.99
CA PRO A 383 38.80 18.68 9.82
C PRO A 383 38.25 18.05 8.51
N PRO A 384 38.70 16.86 8.07
CA PRO A 384 38.14 16.24 6.87
C PRO A 384 36.67 15.78 7.07
N LEU A 385 36.27 15.38 8.28
CA LEU A 385 34.88 15.06 8.57
C LEU A 385 33.96 16.28 8.38
N ARG A 386 34.37 17.45 8.88
CA ARG A 386 33.60 18.69 8.77
C ARG A 386 33.38 19.09 7.31
N GLU A 387 34.40 18.93 6.47
CA GLU A 387 34.30 19.16 5.03
C GLU A 387 33.30 18.19 4.39
N TRP A 388 33.40 16.91 4.71
CA TRP A 388 32.47 15.90 4.22
C TRP A 388 31.02 16.17 4.65
N VAL A 389 30.76 16.49 5.93
CA VAL A 389 29.42 16.79 6.45
C VAL A 389 28.81 18.00 5.74
N ALA A 390 29.58 19.07 5.53
CA ALA A 390 29.09 20.27 4.87
C ALA A 390 28.60 19.98 3.44
N LYS A 391 29.33 19.12 2.71
CA LYS A 391 28.96 18.68 1.36
C LYS A 391 27.80 17.69 1.37
N ALA A 392 27.95 16.57 2.08
CA ALA A 392 27.01 15.46 2.08
C ALA A 392 25.62 15.85 2.61
N SER A 393 25.59 16.69 3.66
CA SER A 393 24.31 17.13 4.23
C SER A 393 23.49 17.96 3.26
N GLU A 394 24.13 18.77 2.41
CA GLU A 394 23.50 19.62 1.42
C GLU A 394 23.09 18.83 0.17
N GLU A 395 24.03 18.12 -0.46
CA GLU A 395 23.77 17.31 -1.66
C GLU A 395 22.70 16.25 -1.40
N GLY A 396 22.82 15.57 -0.25
CA GLY A 396 21.90 14.53 0.18
C GLY A 396 20.64 15.02 0.88
N LYS A 397 20.44 16.34 1.05
CA LYS A 397 19.26 16.94 1.69
C LYS A 397 18.88 16.27 3.02
N TRP A 398 19.83 16.13 3.93
CA TRP A 398 19.59 15.49 5.24
C TRP A 398 18.45 16.15 5.99
N SER A 399 17.69 15.34 6.75
CA SER A 399 16.62 15.85 7.60
C SER A 399 17.10 16.95 8.56
N LYS A 400 16.23 17.94 8.84
CA LYS A 400 16.60 19.12 9.61
C LYS A 400 17.16 18.77 11.00
N ASN A 401 16.52 17.83 11.69
CA ASN A 401 16.96 17.33 13.00
C ASN A 401 18.34 16.66 12.93
N SER A 402 18.63 15.84 11.90
CA SER A 402 19.98 15.28 11.73
C SER A 402 21.06 16.33 11.52
N ARG A 403 20.78 17.39 10.74
CA ARG A 403 21.73 18.49 10.55
C ARG A 403 21.99 19.21 11.88
N THR A 404 20.92 19.58 12.60
CA THR A 404 21.04 20.27 13.90
C THR A 404 21.84 19.46 14.93
N ILE A 405 21.59 18.15 15.03
CA ILE A 405 22.32 17.27 15.96
C ILE A 405 23.80 17.18 15.55
N THR A 406 24.08 16.96 14.27
CA THR A 406 25.45 16.85 13.75
C THR A 406 26.23 18.14 13.96
N ASP A 407 25.63 19.29 13.65
CA ASP A 407 26.24 20.61 13.82
C ASP A 407 26.56 20.90 15.30
N SER A 408 25.69 20.46 16.23
CA SER A 408 25.96 20.60 17.68
C SER A 408 27.21 19.83 18.09
N TRP A 409 27.33 18.56 17.66
CA TRP A 409 28.50 17.73 17.96
C TRP A 409 29.79 18.32 17.40
N ILE A 410 29.76 18.79 16.15
CA ILE A 410 30.91 19.38 15.48
C ILE A 410 31.28 20.76 16.09
N LYS A 411 30.31 21.50 16.62
CA LYS A 411 30.54 22.80 17.26
C LYS A 411 31.13 22.67 18.66
N GLU A 412 30.75 21.64 19.41
CA GLU A 412 31.30 21.34 20.74
C GLU A 412 32.78 20.94 20.70
N GLY A 413 33.26 20.47 19.54
CA GLY A 413 34.60 19.93 19.35
C GLY A 413 34.62 18.43 19.61
N LEU A 414 35.19 17.67 18.67
CA LEU A 414 35.23 16.22 18.78
C LEU A 414 36.40 15.78 19.65
N LEU A 415 36.12 14.97 20.67
CA LEU A 415 37.12 14.40 21.56
C LEU A 415 37.39 12.94 21.20
N PRO A 416 38.58 12.39 21.52
CA PRO A 416 38.85 10.98 21.38
C PRO A 416 37.78 10.11 22.07
N ARG A 417 37.33 9.04 21.40
CA ARG A 417 36.30 8.13 21.92
C ARG A 417 36.85 6.73 22.10
N CYS A 418 36.67 6.15 23.28
CA CYS A 418 37.10 4.79 23.58
C CYS A 418 36.31 3.77 22.75
N ILE A 419 37.01 3.00 21.92
CA ILE A 419 36.44 2.00 20.99
C ILE A 419 36.72 0.56 21.43
N THR A 420 37.16 0.33 22.67
CA THR A 420 37.38 -1.01 23.23
C THR A 420 36.66 -1.18 24.56
N ARG A 421 36.27 -2.40 24.91
CA ARG A 421 35.64 -2.73 26.19
C ARG A 421 36.18 -4.04 26.76
N ASP A 422 36.18 -4.12 28.08
CA ASP A 422 36.45 -5.33 28.85
C ASP A 422 35.21 -6.23 28.91
N LEU A 423 34.82 -6.76 27.77
CA LEU A 423 33.70 -7.71 27.64
C LEU A 423 34.17 -8.97 26.93
N VAL A 424 33.41 -10.06 27.09
CA VAL A 424 33.67 -11.32 26.39
C VAL A 424 32.87 -11.38 25.09
N TRP A 425 31.67 -10.80 25.07
CA TRP A 425 30.74 -10.82 23.94
C TRP A 425 30.88 -9.58 23.03
N GLY A 426 31.78 -9.68 22.06
CA GLY A 426 32.07 -8.63 21.07
C GLY A 426 33.07 -9.09 20.02
N THR A 427 33.34 -8.23 19.03
CA THR A 427 34.39 -8.46 18.05
C THR A 427 35.77 -8.34 18.71
N PRO A 428 36.66 -9.35 18.64
CA PRO A 428 37.98 -9.30 19.29
C PRO A 428 38.87 -8.16 18.76
N VAL A 429 39.65 -7.54 19.63
CA VAL A 429 40.63 -6.50 19.26
C VAL A 429 41.90 -7.16 18.71
N PRO A 430 42.37 -6.79 17.50
CA PRO A 430 43.52 -7.44 16.85
C PRO A 430 44.87 -6.80 17.27
N LEU A 431 45.11 -6.65 18.58
CA LEU A 431 46.36 -6.11 19.14
C LEU A 431 46.89 -6.97 20.27
N ASP A 432 48.22 -7.08 20.37
CA ASP A 432 48.89 -7.75 21.48
C ASP A 432 48.56 -7.05 22.81
N GLY A 433 48.22 -7.83 23.84
CA GLY A 433 47.80 -7.32 25.15
C GLY A 433 46.31 -6.96 25.26
N PHE A 434 45.55 -7.09 24.17
CA PHE A 434 44.10 -6.85 24.12
C PHE A 434 43.26 -8.13 23.95
N GLU A 435 43.83 -9.32 24.22
CA GLU A 435 43.20 -10.63 23.95
C GLU A 435 41.90 -10.87 24.75
N LYS A 436 41.72 -10.16 25.87
CA LYS A 436 40.52 -10.20 26.71
C LYS A 436 39.58 -9.00 26.51
N LYS A 437 39.77 -8.26 25.41
CA LYS A 437 39.00 -7.07 25.07
C LYS A 437 38.33 -7.25 23.73
N VAL A 438 37.21 -6.55 23.58
CA VAL A 438 36.45 -6.50 22.35
C VAL A 438 36.29 -5.06 21.88
N LEU A 439 36.03 -4.88 20.59
CA LEU A 439 35.60 -3.62 20.03
C LEU A 439 34.29 -3.20 20.69
N TYR A 440 34.20 -1.91 20.99
CA TYR A 440 33.01 -1.35 21.57
C TYR A 440 31.91 -1.27 20.51
N VAL A 441 30.70 -1.72 20.85
CA VAL A 441 29.55 -1.77 19.92
C VAL A 441 29.24 -0.44 19.24
N TRP A 442 29.55 0.69 19.89
CA TRP A 442 29.38 2.03 19.32
C TRP A 442 30.31 2.31 18.13
N PHE A 443 31.40 1.55 18.00
CA PHE A 443 32.34 1.60 16.87
C PHE A 443 31.96 0.58 15.78
N ASP A 444 31.70 -0.68 16.13
CA ASP A 444 31.56 -1.75 15.12
C ASP A 444 30.11 -2.04 14.68
N ALA A 445 29.08 -1.52 15.37
CA ALA A 445 27.69 -1.73 14.96
C ALA A 445 27.37 -1.13 13.58
N THR A 446 27.91 0.04 13.25
CA THR A 446 27.74 0.66 11.93
C THR A 446 28.50 -0.08 10.83
N ILE A 447 29.61 -0.73 11.16
CA ILE A 447 30.32 -1.67 10.27
C ILE A 447 29.43 -2.90 9.97
N GLY A 448 28.48 -3.19 10.86
CA GLY A 448 27.44 -4.19 10.67
C GLY A 448 26.69 -4.08 9.35
N TYR A 449 26.44 -2.87 8.82
CA TYR A 449 25.78 -2.74 7.51
C TYR A 449 26.62 -3.34 6.37
N ILE A 450 27.94 -3.12 6.43
CA ILE A 450 28.89 -3.65 5.44
C ILE A 450 28.97 -5.16 5.57
N SER A 451 29.16 -5.67 6.79
CA SER A 451 29.31 -7.12 7.01
C SER A 451 28.03 -7.90 6.73
N ILE A 452 26.85 -7.33 7.02
CA ILE A 452 25.57 -7.93 6.63
C ILE A 452 25.46 -7.99 5.11
N THR A 453 25.89 -6.95 4.39
CA THR A 453 25.92 -6.97 2.92
C THR A 453 26.91 -8.00 2.39
N ALA A 454 28.06 -8.18 3.05
CA ALA A 454 29.05 -9.21 2.73
C ALA A 454 28.50 -10.63 2.93
N ASN A 455 27.69 -10.85 3.96
CA ASN A 455 26.99 -12.12 4.17
C ASN A 455 25.86 -12.36 3.14
N TYR A 456 25.35 -11.31 2.50
CA TYR A 456 24.37 -11.42 1.42
C TYR A 456 25.01 -11.75 0.07
N THR A 457 26.17 -11.15 -0.23
CA THR A 457 26.82 -11.29 -1.54
C THR A 457 28.33 -11.07 -1.47
N ASP A 458 29.09 -11.88 -2.21
CA ASP A 458 30.54 -11.70 -2.40
C ASP A 458 30.89 -10.36 -3.09
N HIS A 459 29.91 -9.76 -3.77
CA HIS A 459 30.03 -8.49 -4.49
C HIS A 459 29.79 -7.25 -3.61
N TRP A 460 29.79 -7.39 -2.28
CA TRP A 460 29.46 -6.28 -1.35
C TRP A 460 30.32 -5.03 -1.54
N LYS A 461 31.57 -5.18 -2.01
CA LYS A 461 32.47 -4.07 -2.31
C LYS A 461 31.96 -3.19 -3.45
N GLU A 462 31.21 -3.76 -4.39
CA GLU A 462 30.59 -2.98 -5.47
C GLU A 462 29.52 -2.02 -4.94
N TRP A 463 28.91 -2.33 -3.78
CA TRP A 463 27.97 -1.45 -3.09
C TRP A 463 28.65 -0.47 -2.13
N TRP A 464 29.59 -0.95 -1.30
CA TRP A 464 30.18 -0.17 -0.21
C TRP A 464 31.51 0.51 -0.54
N LYS A 465 32.12 0.24 -1.70
CA LYS A 465 33.36 0.90 -2.16
C LYS A 465 33.20 1.48 -3.58
N ASN A 466 32.04 2.09 -3.84
CA ASN A 466 31.66 2.60 -5.15
C ASN A 466 30.83 3.90 -5.07
N PRO A 467 31.36 4.96 -4.42
CA PRO A 467 30.61 6.19 -4.15
C PRO A 467 30.20 6.95 -5.42
N ASP A 468 30.81 6.68 -6.57
CA ASP A 468 30.49 7.39 -7.83
C ASP A 468 29.20 6.86 -8.48
N HIS A 469 28.74 5.67 -8.06
CA HIS A 469 27.63 4.97 -8.70
C HIS A 469 26.54 4.51 -7.73
N VAL A 470 26.74 4.67 -6.41
CA VAL A 470 25.82 4.20 -5.37
C VAL A 470 25.47 5.33 -4.41
N ASP A 471 24.17 5.60 -4.26
CA ASP A 471 23.66 6.53 -3.24
C ASP A 471 23.23 5.75 -2.00
N LEU A 472 23.85 6.02 -0.85
CA LEU A 472 23.49 5.40 0.44
C LEU A 472 22.42 6.22 1.19
N TYR A 473 21.26 5.62 1.40
CA TYR A 473 20.14 6.16 2.18
C TYR A 473 20.05 5.44 3.53
N GLN A 474 20.09 6.19 4.63
CA GLN A 474 20.00 5.63 5.98
C GLN A 474 18.78 6.16 6.74
N PHE A 475 18.06 5.24 7.41
CA PHE A 475 16.84 5.54 8.15
C PHE A 475 17.00 5.18 9.62
N MET A 476 16.77 6.14 10.52
CA MET A 476 16.99 5.94 11.96
C MET A 476 16.21 6.91 12.84
N GLY A 477 16.12 6.61 14.14
CA GLY A 477 15.73 7.58 15.16
C GLY A 477 16.87 8.52 15.52
N LYS A 478 16.55 9.72 16.03
CA LYS A 478 17.52 10.79 16.32
C LYS A 478 18.72 10.43 17.18
N ASP A 479 18.57 9.46 18.08
CA ASP A 479 19.65 9.02 18.97
C ASP A 479 20.82 8.35 18.21
N ASN A 480 20.55 7.84 17.00
CA ASN A 480 21.58 7.19 16.16
C ASN A 480 22.35 8.16 15.27
N VAL A 481 21.94 9.44 15.18
CA VAL A 481 22.54 10.40 14.24
C VAL A 481 24.06 10.54 14.43
N PRO A 482 24.61 10.76 15.64
CA PRO A 482 26.05 10.98 15.80
C PRO A 482 26.91 9.81 15.32
N PHE A 483 26.39 8.59 15.37
CA PHE A 483 27.12 7.42 14.89
C PHE A 483 27.27 7.40 13.38
N HIS A 484 26.26 7.90 12.67
CA HIS A 484 26.17 7.84 11.22
C HIS A 484 26.66 9.12 10.54
N THR A 485 26.80 10.22 11.29
CA THR A 485 27.32 11.49 10.77
C THR A 485 28.67 11.89 11.35
N VAL A 486 29.13 11.25 12.43
CA VAL A 486 30.43 11.51 13.06
C VAL A 486 31.27 10.25 13.15
N VAL A 487 30.88 9.27 13.97
CA VAL A 487 31.77 8.14 14.33
C VAL A 487 32.12 7.27 13.13
N PHE A 488 31.10 6.81 12.39
CA PHE A 488 31.30 5.92 11.25
C PHE A 488 31.95 6.63 10.05
N PRO A 489 31.49 7.82 9.61
CA PRO A 489 32.18 8.57 8.56
C PRO A 489 33.63 8.93 8.91
N ALA A 490 33.93 9.29 10.16
CA ALA A 490 35.31 9.54 10.59
C ALA A 490 36.17 8.27 10.49
N SER A 491 35.59 7.11 10.85
CA SER A 491 36.25 5.81 10.70
C SER A 491 36.51 5.46 9.22
N GLU A 492 35.53 5.70 8.35
CA GLU A 492 35.66 5.51 6.91
C GLU A 492 36.76 6.42 6.32
N ILE A 493 36.71 7.72 6.62
CA ILE A 493 37.73 8.71 6.19
C ILE A 493 39.12 8.30 6.68
N GLY A 494 39.23 7.93 7.97
CA GLY A 494 40.51 7.59 8.58
C GLY A 494 41.15 6.32 8.03
N THR A 495 40.40 5.46 7.34
CA THR A 495 40.98 4.29 6.66
C THR A 495 41.74 4.65 5.38
N GLY A 496 41.41 5.77 4.73
CA GLY A 496 41.93 6.15 3.42
C GLY A 496 41.35 5.38 2.23
N ASP A 497 40.42 4.44 2.46
CA ASP A 497 39.72 3.71 1.40
C ASP A 497 38.62 4.56 0.76
N LYS A 498 38.28 4.23 -0.50
CA LYS A 498 37.17 4.87 -1.23
C LYS A 498 35.83 4.21 -0.86
N TRP A 499 35.23 4.63 0.25
CA TRP A 499 33.93 4.13 0.72
C TRP A 499 32.73 4.81 0.05
N THR A 500 31.64 4.07 -0.07
CA THR A 500 30.30 4.61 -0.32
C THR A 500 29.75 5.17 1.00
N MET A 501 29.89 6.47 1.17
CA MET A 501 29.48 7.16 2.40
C MET A 501 28.00 7.60 2.34
N LEU A 502 27.44 7.98 3.49
CA LEU A 502 26.06 8.46 3.63
C LEU A 502 25.73 9.56 2.61
N HIS A 503 24.78 9.29 1.72
CA HIS A 503 24.18 10.26 0.83
C HIS A 503 23.02 10.97 1.54
N HIS A 504 21.92 10.27 1.84
CA HIS A 504 20.73 10.85 2.49
C HIS A 504 20.46 10.25 3.86
N LEU A 505 20.22 11.12 4.85
CA LEU A 505 19.86 10.73 6.21
C LEU A 505 18.41 11.12 6.53
N SER A 506 17.56 10.11 6.74
CA SER A 506 16.15 10.29 7.14
C SER A 506 15.98 9.97 8.62
N THR A 507 15.88 11.00 9.45
CA THR A 507 15.81 10.89 10.90
C THR A 507 14.41 11.17 11.43
N THR A 508 13.92 10.33 12.33
CA THR A 508 12.66 10.57 13.03
C THR A 508 12.83 11.03 14.48
N GLU A 509 11.88 11.83 14.94
CA GLU A 509 11.63 12.11 16.36
C GLU A 509 10.93 10.91 17.03
N TYR A 510 10.49 11.04 18.28
CA TYR A 510 9.88 9.92 19.00
C TYR A 510 8.41 9.73 18.67
N LEU A 511 7.99 8.46 18.60
CA LEU A 511 6.58 8.09 18.69
C LEU A 511 6.22 7.83 20.17
N GLN A 512 5.27 8.61 20.68
CA GLN A 512 4.66 8.46 22.00
C GLN A 512 3.40 7.57 21.93
N TYR A 513 2.89 7.12 23.07
CA TYR A 513 1.73 6.21 23.18
C TYR A 513 0.72 6.69 24.22
N GLU A 514 -0.53 6.95 23.81
CA GLU A 514 -1.66 7.47 24.64
C GLU A 514 -1.27 8.51 25.72
N GLY A 515 -0.57 9.59 25.32
CA GLY A 515 -0.13 10.69 26.19
C GLY A 515 1.15 10.44 26.99
N GLY A 516 1.83 9.31 26.81
CA GLY A 516 3.08 8.97 27.49
C GLY A 516 4.11 8.24 26.62
N LYS A 517 5.15 7.70 27.25
CA LYS A 517 6.21 6.92 26.57
C LYS A 517 5.89 5.43 26.60
N PHE A 518 6.30 4.71 25.53
CA PHE A 518 6.39 3.25 25.56
C PHE A 518 7.23 2.80 26.78
N SER A 519 6.79 1.75 27.47
CA SER A 519 7.51 1.22 28.63
C SER A 519 7.34 -0.28 28.75
N LYS A 520 8.41 -1.02 28.45
CA LYS A 520 8.44 -2.49 28.57
C LYS A 520 8.26 -2.95 30.02
N SER A 521 8.95 -2.31 30.98
CA SER A 521 8.86 -2.69 32.40
C SER A 521 7.47 -2.45 33.00
N ARG A 522 6.73 -1.45 32.50
CA ARG A 522 5.35 -1.15 32.94
C ARG A 522 4.28 -1.80 32.06
N GLY A 523 4.65 -2.48 30.98
CA GLY A 523 3.72 -3.06 30.01
C GLY A 523 2.87 -2.01 29.28
N ILE A 524 3.42 -0.82 29.04
CA ILE A 524 2.72 0.29 28.38
C ILE A 524 3.13 0.35 26.91
N GLY A 525 2.15 0.26 26.02
CA GLY A 525 2.29 0.36 24.58
C GLY A 525 2.18 -0.98 23.85
N VAL A 526 2.07 -0.89 22.54
CA VAL A 526 2.01 -2.05 21.64
C VAL A 526 3.43 -2.43 21.20
N PHE A 527 3.75 -3.71 21.36
CA PHE A 527 4.98 -4.32 20.88
C PHE A 527 4.72 -5.10 19.59
N GLY A 528 5.74 -5.25 18.74
CA GLY A 528 5.56 -5.77 17.39
C GLY A 528 4.98 -7.19 17.32
N ASN A 529 5.31 -8.03 18.30
CA ASN A 529 4.74 -9.38 18.45
C ASN A 529 3.27 -9.36 18.88
N ASN A 530 2.85 -8.38 19.68
CA ASN A 530 1.49 -8.23 20.17
C ASN A 530 0.56 -7.52 19.15
N ALA A 531 1.12 -6.75 18.20
CA ALA A 531 0.33 -6.09 17.17
C ALA A 531 -0.48 -7.11 16.34
N GLN A 532 0.10 -8.29 16.07
CA GLN A 532 -0.56 -9.38 15.37
C GLN A 532 -1.78 -9.94 16.13
N ASP A 533 -1.73 -9.97 17.46
CA ASP A 533 -2.80 -10.51 18.30
C ASP A 533 -4.07 -9.65 18.28
N SER A 534 -3.97 -8.40 17.80
CA SER A 534 -5.14 -7.52 17.64
C SER A 534 -6.16 -8.03 16.61
N GLY A 535 -5.76 -8.94 15.71
CA GLY A 535 -6.57 -9.39 14.57
C GLY A 535 -6.73 -8.35 13.46
N ILE A 536 -6.07 -7.19 13.59
CA ILE A 536 -6.08 -6.13 12.59
C ILE A 536 -4.97 -6.38 11.54
N PRO A 537 -5.27 -6.29 10.23
CA PRO A 537 -4.28 -6.56 9.19
C PRO A 537 -3.06 -5.63 9.25
N PRO A 538 -1.85 -6.10 8.86
CA PRO A 538 -0.63 -5.29 8.81
C PRO A 538 -0.80 -4.00 8.01
N SER A 539 -1.57 -4.01 6.92
CA SER A 539 -1.81 -2.84 6.09
C SER A 539 -2.40 -1.66 6.87
N VAL A 540 -3.29 -1.89 7.84
CA VAL A 540 -3.88 -0.83 8.67
C VAL A 540 -2.84 -0.26 9.64
N TRP A 541 -2.01 -1.12 10.24
CA TRP A 541 -0.90 -0.72 11.10
C TRP A 541 0.13 0.12 10.36
N ARG A 542 0.55 -0.35 9.19
CA ARG A 542 1.51 0.36 8.32
C ARG A 542 0.96 1.73 7.91
N TYR A 543 -0.30 1.78 7.46
CA TYR A 543 -0.97 3.03 7.08
C TYR A 543 -0.97 4.03 8.23
N TYR A 544 -1.47 3.63 9.40
CA TYR A 544 -1.60 4.56 10.52
C TYR A 544 -0.23 5.06 10.96
N LEU A 545 0.75 4.17 11.18
CA LEU A 545 2.10 4.55 11.58
C LEU A 545 2.77 5.49 10.57
N ALA A 546 2.61 5.25 9.27
CA ALA A 546 3.11 6.15 8.25
C ALA A 546 2.40 7.52 8.27
N SER A 547 1.09 7.54 8.52
CA SER A 547 0.30 8.78 8.61
C SER A 547 0.69 9.66 9.81
N ILE A 548 1.23 9.05 10.88
CA ILE A 548 1.73 9.74 12.07
C ILE A 548 3.25 9.64 12.21
N ARG A 549 3.99 9.42 11.11
CA ARG A 549 5.45 9.33 11.15
C ARG A 549 6.03 10.61 11.76
N PRO A 550 6.87 10.51 12.82
CA PRO A 550 7.41 11.66 13.52
C PRO A 550 8.60 12.28 12.76
N GLU A 551 8.32 13.02 11.68
CA GLU A 551 9.37 13.56 10.79
C GLU A 551 10.00 14.86 11.33
N SER A 552 9.19 15.76 11.90
CA SER A 552 9.61 17.10 12.32
C SER A 552 9.52 17.34 13.83
N SER A 553 8.66 16.58 14.50
CA SER A 553 8.37 16.65 15.92
C SER A 553 7.90 15.28 16.40
N ASP A 554 7.93 15.07 17.71
CA ASP A 554 7.29 13.90 18.31
C ASP A 554 5.84 13.75 17.83
N SER A 555 5.41 12.51 17.65
CA SER A 555 4.04 12.15 17.26
C SER A 555 3.44 11.18 18.28
N GLN A 556 2.12 11.04 18.27
CA GLN A 556 1.38 10.33 19.29
C GLN A 556 0.56 9.20 18.66
N PHE A 557 0.76 7.97 19.12
CA PHE A 557 -0.16 6.88 18.83
C PHE A 557 -1.41 7.01 19.72
N SER A 558 -2.59 6.96 19.09
CA SER A 558 -3.91 6.96 19.73
C SER A 558 -4.82 5.90 19.12
N TRP A 559 -5.44 5.07 19.95
CA TRP A 559 -6.39 4.05 19.47
C TRP A 559 -7.64 4.66 18.84
N GLY A 560 -8.11 5.79 19.37
CA GLY A 560 -9.25 6.51 18.79
C GLY A 560 -8.97 6.99 17.37
N GLU A 561 -7.78 7.55 17.15
CA GLU A 561 -7.35 7.95 15.80
C GLU A 561 -7.09 6.74 14.90
N PHE A 562 -6.48 5.67 15.41
CA PHE A 562 -6.27 4.43 14.66
C PHE A 562 -7.58 3.89 14.07
N VAL A 563 -8.63 3.81 14.89
CA VAL A 563 -9.97 3.38 14.46
C VAL A 563 -10.59 4.38 13.49
N SER A 564 -10.48 5.68 13.76
CA SER A 564 -11.00 6.74 12.88
C SER A 564 -10.35 6.70 11.49
N LYS A 565 -9.01 6.58 11.43
CA LYS A 565 -8.24 6.49 10.18
C LYS A 565 -8.63 5.25 9.37
N ASN A 566 -8.80 4.10 10.02
CA ASN A 566 -9.33 2.92 9.33
C ASN A 566 -10.74 3.14 8.78
N ASN A 567 -11.67 3.62 9.61
CA ASN A 567 -13.08 3.69 9.24
C ASN A 567 -13.37 4.80 8.21
N ASN A 568 -12.69 5.94 8.31
CA ASN A 568 -13.00 7.13 7.54
C ASN A 568 -12.09 7.29 6.31
N GLU A 569 -10.81 6.91 6.39
CA GLU A 569 -9.86 7.09 5.28
C GLU A 569 -9.65 5.79 4.50
N LEU A 570 -9.40 4.68 5.18
CA LEU A 570 -9.23 3.39 4.50
C LEU A 570 -10.55 2.84 3.98
N LEU A 571 -11.55 2.66 4.85
CA LEU A 571 -12.82 2.05 4.49
C LEU A 571 -13.72 2.98 3.67
N ALA A 572 -13.99 4.21 4.17
CA ALA A 572 -14.96 5.11 3.54
C ALA A 572 -14.43 5.88 2.33
N ASN A 573 -13.11 5.97 2.13
CA ASN A 573 -12.51 6.60 0.95
C ASN A 573 -11.90 5.54 -0.01
N LEU A 574 -10.71 5.00 0.29
CA LEU A 574 -10.01 4.08 -0.63
C LEU A 574 -10.83 2.80 -0.90
N GLY A 575 -11.27 2.11 0.15
CA GLY A 575 -12.08 0.90 0.06
C GLY A 575 -13.41 1.14 -0.65
N ASN A 576 -14.06 2.27 -0.37
CA ASN A 576 -15.30 2.66 -1.05
C ASN A 576 -15.11 2.90 -2.55
N PHE A 577 -14.04 3.62 -2.94
CA PHE A 577 -13.75 3.90 -4.34
C PHE A 577 -13.61 2.61 -5.15
N VAL A 578 -12.76 1.69 -4.66
CA VAL A 578 -12.52 0.41 -5.33
C VAL A 578 -13.79 -0.44 -5.36
N ASN A 579 -14.47 -0.58 -4.23
CA ASN A 579 -15.62 -1.47 -4.10
C ASN A 579 -16.84 -0.99 -4.90
N ARG A 580 -17.12 0.33 -4.89
CA ARG A 580 -18.27 0.90 -5.61
C ARG A 580 -18.15 0.67 -7.11
N LEU A 581 -16.98 0.94 -7.69
CA LEU A 581 -16.78 0.79 -9.12
C LEU A 581 -16.77 -0.69 -9.52
N THR A 582 -16.00 -1.53 -8.82
CA THR A 582 -15.84 -2.94 -9.17
C THR A 582 -17.15 -3.72 -9.06
N LYS A 583 -17.95 -3.49 -8.01
CA LYS A 583 -19.30 -4.07 -7.91
C LYS A 583 -20.22 -3.64 -9.04
N PHE A 584 -20.14 -2.37 -9.46
CA PHE A 584 -20.94 -1.87 -10.56
C PHE A 584 -20.55 -2.55 -11.88
N VAL A 585 -19.25 -2.68 -12.16
CA VAL A 585 -18.72 -3.39 -13.34
C VAL A 585 -19.11 -4.87 -13.31
N ASN A 586 -18.95 -5.57 -12.19
CA ASN A 586 -19.38 -6.97 -12.06
C ASN A 586 -20.90 -7.12 -12.30
N ALA A 587 -21.73 -6.22 -11.79
CA ALA A 587 -23.19 -6.33 -11.88
C ALA A 587 -23.77 -5.88 -13.23
N LYS A 588 -23.19 -4.85 -13.87
CA LYS A 588 -23.75 -4.19 -15.06
C LYS A 588 -23.02 -4.54 -16.35
N TYR A 589 -21.73 -4.83 -16.26
CA TYR A 589 -20.86 -5.15 -17.39
C TYR A 589 -20.31 -6.58 -17.33
N ASN A 590 -20.83 -7.41 -16.42
CA ASN A 590 -20.37 -8.78 -16.21
C ASN A 590 -18.86 -8.88 -15.88
N GLY A 591 -18.24 -7.81 -15.38
CA GLY A 591 -16.79 -7.79 -15.13
C GLY A 591 -15.94 -7.52 -16.37
N VAL A 592 -16.53 -7.15 -17.51
CA VAL A 592 -15.78 -6.83 -18.73
C VAL A 592 -15.64 -5.30 -18.87
N VAL A 593 -14.43 -4.83 -19.20
CA VAL A 593 -14.19 -3.43 -19.53
C VAL A 593 -14.79 -3.16 -20.92
N PRO A 594 -15.80 -2.28 -21.04
CA PRO A 594 -16.46 -2.03 -22.32
C PRO A 594 -15.50 -1.34 -23.30
N ASP A 595 -15.83 -1.41 -24.59
CA ASP A 595 -15.27 -0.45 -25.55
C ASP A 595 -15.71 0.97 -25.18
N TYR A 596 -14.82 1.94 -25.35
CA TYR A 596 -15.05 3.30 -24.85
C TYR A 596 -14.30 4.35 -25.66
N ASP A 597 -14.88 5.55 -25.67
CA ASP A 597 -14.22 6.77 -26.16
C ASP A 597 -14.23 7.83 -25.05
N VAL A 598 -13.04 8.30 -24.68
CA VAL A 598 -12.82 9.30 -23.64
C VAL A 598 -13.54 10.61 -23.91
N LEU A 599 -13.84 10.94 -25.17
CA LEU A 599 -14.59 12.13 -25.56
C LEU A 599 -16.02 12.14 -25.01
N ASN A 600 -16.57 10.96 -24.67
CA ASN A 600 -17.89 10.85 -24.02
C ASN A 600 -17.84 11.16 -22.51
N CYS A 601 -16.65 11.31 -21.94
CA CYS A 601 -16.45 11.75 -20.56
C CYS A 601 -16.16 13.26 -20.54
N GLU A 602 -17.18 14.06 -20.24
CA GLU A 602 -17.03 15.49 -20.00
C GLU A 602 -15.92 15.76 -18.96
N ASN A 603 -15.11 16.79 -19.20
CA ASN A 603 -14.00 17.20 -18.34
C ASN A 603 -12.90 16.15 -18.13
N TYR A 604 -12.73 15.20 -19.07
CA TYR A 604 -11.63 14.24 -19.03
C TYR A 604 -10.25 14.92 -18.92
N ASP A 605 -9.99 15.96 -19.72
CA ASP A 605 -8.70 16.68 -19.67
C ASP A 605 -8.44 17.35 -18.31
N VAL A 606 -9.50 17.83 -17.65
CA VAL A 606 -9.41 18.40 -16.29
C VAL A 606 -9.04 17.31 -15.28
N LEU A 607 -9.69 16.15 -15.37
CA LEU A 607 -9.34 14.99 -14.54
C LEU A 607 -7.88 14.58 -14.73
N VAL A 608 -7.42 14.43 -15.97
CA VAL A 608 -6.02 14.06 -16.28
C VAL A 608 -5.06 15.08 -15.68
N LYS A 609 -5.34 16.38 -15.87
CA LYS A 609 -4.53 17.45 -15.29
C LYS A 609 -4.47 17.40 -13.76
N ASP A 610 -5.61 17.20 -13.09
CA ASP A 610 -5.67 17.10 -11.63
C ASP A 610 -4.87 15.90 -11.12
N VAL A 611 -5.09 14.73 -11.73
CA VAL A 611 -4.43 13.47 -11.35
C VAL A 611 -2.92 13.58 -11.56
N ASN A 612 -2.48 14.15 -12.68
CA ASN A 612 -1.05 14.35 -12.96
C ASN A 612 -0.42 15.36 -12.00
N ALA A 613 -1.14 16.40 -11.57
CA ALA A 613 -0.65 17.33 -10.57
C ALA A 613 -0.44 16.65 -9.21
N ILE A 614 -1.41 15.84 -8.77
CA ILE A 614 -1.31 15.07 -7.52
C ILE A 614 -0.19 14.03 -7.61
N LEU A 615 -0.10 13.29 -8.72
CA LEU A 615 0.94 12.29 -8.96
C LEU A 615 2.34 12.92 -8.98
N LYS A 616 2.50 14.06 -9.65
CA LYS A 616 3.77 14.80 -9.66
C LYS A 616 4.18 15.23 -8.24
N GLN A 617 3.24 15.72 -7.44
CA GLN A 617 3.52 16.06 -6.05
C GLN A 617 3.92 14.83 -5.23
N TYR A 618 3.23 13.70 -5.40
CA TYR A 618 3.61 12.43 -4.77
C TYR A 618 5.04 12.03 -5.11
N LEU A 619 5.43 12.11 -6.40
CA LEU A 619 6.79 11.80 -6.83
C LEU A 619 7.82 12.74 -6.20
N VAL A 620 7.55 14.05 -6.16
CA VAL A 620 8.41 15.04 -5.49
C VAL A 620 8.60 14.69 -4.01
N ASP A 621 7.51 14.36 -3.31
CA ASP A 621 7.55 14.05 -1.88
C ASP A 621 8.32 12.75 -1.61
N LEU A 622 8.10 11.69 -2.39
CA LEU A 622 8.80 10.41 -2.19
C LEU A 622 10.27 10.47 -2.61
N GLU A 623 10.62 11.15 -3.71
CA GLU A 623 12.03 11.39 -4.09
C GLU A 623 12.77 12.21 -3.02
N GLY A 624 12.07 13.15 -2.35
CA GLY A 624 12.56 13.91 -1.21
C GLY A 624 12.47 13.20 0.15
N VAL A 625 12.01 11.94 0.18
CA VAL A 625 11.84 11.13 1.41
C VAL A 625 10.86 11.78 2.43
N HIS A 626 9.89 12.55 1.95
CA HIS A 626 8.78 13.12 2.72
C HIS A 626 7.64 12.10 2.85
N LEU A 627 7.91 10.99 3.54
CA LEU A 627 7.07 9.79 3.54
C LEU A 627 5.64 10.04 4.05
N ARG A 628 5.48 10.86 5.11
CA ARG A 628 4.15 11.19 5.64
C ARG A 628 3.34 12.02 4.65
N LYS A 629 3.97 13.02 4.03
CA LYS A 629 3.31 13.87 3.03
C LYS A 629 2.95 13.08 1.78
N GLY A 630 3.85 12.20 1.34
CA GLY A 630 3.60 11.28 0.24
C GLY A 630 2.34 10.42 0.44
N LEU A 631 2.11 9.91 1.67
CA LEU A 631 0.89 9.15 1.97
C LEU A 631 -0.36 10.01 1.87
N GLU A 632 -0.33 11.23 2.42
CA GLU A 632 -1.42 12.19 2.34
C GLU A 632 -1.80 12.44 0.86
N VAL A 633 -0.80 12.71 0.01
CA VAL A 633 -0.99 12.96 -1.41
C VAL A 633 -1.46 11.71 -2.16
N ALA A 634 -0.96 10.52 -1.82
CA ALA A 634 -1.46 9.26 -2.39
C ALA A 634 -2.96 9.06 -2.08
N MET A 635 -3.40 9.38 -0.86
CA MET A 635 -4.81 9.30 -0.49
C MET A 635 -5.69 10.34 -1.21
N GLN A 636 -5.13 11.49 -1.62
CA GLN A 636 -5.85 12.46 -2.45
C GLN A 636 -6.23 11.88 -3.81
N LEU A 637 -5.44 10.98 -4.40
CA LEU A 637 -5.80 10.30 -5.65
C LEU A 637 -7.06 9.43 -5.48
N SER A 638 -7.19 8.71 -4.36
CA SER A 638 -8.39 7.94 -4.06
C SER A 638 -9.62 8.83 -3.83
N ALA A 639 -9.45 9.98 -3.17
CA ALA A 639 -10.50 10.98 -2.99
C ALA A 639 -10.94 11.58 -4.33
N ARG A 640 -9.99 11.91 -5.21
CA ARG A 640 -10.26 12.40 -6.57
C ARG A 640 -11.01 11.38 -7.41
N GLY A 641 -10.70 10.09 -7.24
CA GLY A 641 -11.43 8.97 -7.84
C GLY A 641 -12.88 8.86 -7.35
N ASN A 642 -13.12 8.96 -6.04
CA ASN A 642 -14.49 9.02 -5.49
C ASN A 642 -15.27 10.21 -6.06
N GLN A 643 -14.66 11.40 -6.10
CA GLN A 643 -15.25 12.60 -6.67
C GLN A 643 -15.60 12.41 -8.15
N PHE A 644 -14.70 11.81 -8.93
CA PHE A 644 -14.94 11.48 -10.35
C PHE A 644 -16.20 10.61 -10.55
N LEU A 645 -16.39 9.57 -9.72
CA LEU A 645 -17.59 8.72 -9.78
C LEU A 645 -18.86 9.46 -9.34
N GLN A 646 -18.74 10.44 -8.45
CA GLN A 646 -19.85 11.26 -7.98
C GLN A 646 -20.27 12.32 -9.00
N ASP A 647 -19.31 13.05 -9.59
CA ASP A 647 -19.55 14.08 -10.61
C ASP A 647 -20.27 13.50 -11.83
N ASN A 648 -19.90 12.27 -12.21
CA ASN A 648 -20.52 11.55 -13.31
C ASN A 648 -21.81 10.82 -12.92
N LYS A 649 -22.19 10.84 -11.63
CA LYS A 649 -23.37 10.12 -11.10
C LYS A 649 -23.41 8.66 -11.53
N LEU A 650 -22.33 7.92 -11.27
CA LEU A 650 -22.27 6.50 -11.62
C LEU A 650 -23.35 5.71 -10.86
N ASP A 651 -24.44 5.41 -11.58
CA ASP A 651 -25.62 4.67 -11.13
C ASP A 651 -26.34 4.00 -12.32
N ASN A 652 -27.50 3.38 -12.05
CA ASN A 652 -28.30 2.71 -13.08
C ASN A 652 -28.83 3.66 -14.16
N SER A 653 -29.08 4.93 -13.84
CA SER A 653 -29.57 5.92 -14.82
C SER A 653 -28.44 6.26 -15.80
N LEU A 654 -27.20 6.48 -15.33
CA LEU A 654 -26.08 6.69 -16.23
C LEU A 654 -25.89 5.51 -17.21
N TYR A 655 -25.93 4.28 -16.69
CA TYR A 655 -25.75 3.07 -17.49
C TYR A 655 -26.81 2.88 -18.57
N ASN A 656 -28.08 3.19 -18.26
CA ASN A 656 -29.21 2.99 -19.16
C ASN A 656 -29.41 4.18 -20.11
N ASP A 657 -29.35 5.40 -19.59
CA ASP A 657 -29.79 6.60 -20.32
C ASP A 657 -28.62 7.27 -21.07
N LYS A 658 -27.36 7.01 -20.68
CA LYS A 658 -26.14 7.57 -21.32
C LYS A 658 -25.01 6.52 -21.45
N PRO A 659 -25.21 5.46 -22.25
CA PRO A 659 -24.30 4.30 -22.29
C PRO A 659 -22.86 4.66 -22.65
N ALA A 660 -22.62 5.45 -23.71
CA ALA A 660 -21.27 5.83 -24.12
C ALA A 660 -20.49 6.60 -23.03
N LYS A 661 -21.18 7.47 -22.27
CA LYS A 661 -20.60 8.17 -21.12
C LYS A 661 -20.31 7.20 -19.97
N SER A 662 -21.24 6.28 -19.68
CA SER A 662 -21.03 5.22 -18.68
C SER A 662 -19.79 4.39 -19.01
N ASP A 663 -19.62 3.99 -20.26
CA ASP A 663 -18.52 3.12 -20.71
C ASP A 663 -17.16 3.80 -20.52
N ALA A 664 -17.05 5.07 -20.91
CA ALA A 664 -15.87 5.90 -20.67
C ALA A 664 -15.57 6.05 -19.17
N VAL A 665 -16.58 6.35 -18.35
CA VAL A 665 -16.43 6.52 -16.89
C VAL A 665 -15.93 5.23 -16.21
N ILE A 666 -16.43 4.08 -16.65
CA ILE A 666 -15.96 2.77 -16.15
C ILE A 666 -14.48 2.56 -16.49
N ALA A 667 -14.10 2.69 -17.76
CA ALA A 667 -12.73 2.43 -18.20
C ALA A 667 -11.71 3.38 -17.53
N ILE A 668 -12.05 4.68 -17.44
CA ILE A 668 -11.21 5.68 -16.76
C ILE A 668 -11.12 5.38 -15.26
N GLY A 669 -12.24 5.06 -14.61
CA GLY A 669 -12.28 4.76 -13.19
C GLY A 669 -11.44 3.54 -12.80
N LEU A 670 -11.45 2.48 -13.60
CA LEU A 670 -10.64 1.28 -13.35
C LEU A 670 -9.15 1.57 -13.48
N ASN A 671 -8.75 2.39 -14.46
CA ASN A 671 -7.37 2.85 -14.60
C ASN A 671 -6.94 3.76 -13.44
N LEU A 672 -7.84 4.58 -12.89
CA LEU A 672 -7.57 5.34 -11.67
C LEU A 672 -7.35 4.42 -10.46
N ILE A 673 -8.14 3.36 -10.31
CA ILE A 673 -7.91 2.35 -9.26
C ILE A 673 -6.54 1.71 -9.43
N TYR A 674 -6.14 1.39 -10.67
CA TYR A 674 -4.86 0.77 -10.96
C TYR A 674 -3.67 1.68 -10.59
N LEU A 675 -3.77 2.97 -10.92
CA LEU A 675 -2.80 3.99 -10.48
C LEU A 675 -2.76 4.10 -8.95
N VAL A 676 -3.93 4.19 -8.30
CA VAL A 676 -4.03 4.24 -6.83
C VAL A 676 -3.35 3.03 -6.20
N GLY A 677 -3.59 1.82 -6.73
CA GLY A 677 -2.92 0.60 -6.30
C GLY A 677 -1.40 0.69 -6.37
N SER A 678 -0.87 1.29 -7.44
CA SER A 678 0.58 1.51 -7.62
C SER A 678 1.16 2.48 -6.58
N VAL A 679 0.53 3.64 -6.34
CA VAL A 679 1.08 4.66 -5.42
C VAL A 679 0.93 4.31 -3.94
N ILE A 680 -0.03 3.45 -3.57
CA ILE A 680 -0.17 2.98 -2.18
C ILE A 680 0.73 1.78 -1.88
N TYR A 681 1.30 1.11 -2.89
CA TYR A 681 2.15 -0.08 -2.73
C TYR A 681 3.29 0.10 -1.72
N PRO A 682 4.01 1.24 -1.69
CA PRO A 682 5.02 1.49 -0.67
C PRO A 682 4.50 1.39 0.77
N TYR A 683 3.24 1.79 0.98
CA TYR A 683 2.63 1.89 2.31
C TYR A 683 1.86 0.63 2.69
N MET A 684 1.08 0.05 1.76
CA MET A 684 0.16 -1.06 1.99
C MET A 684 0.30 -2.11 0.89
N PRO A 685 1.40 -2.89 0.87
CA PRO A 685 1.68 -3.80 -0.24
C PRO A 685 0.63 -4.91 -0.42
N GLU A 686 0.08 -5.44 0.67
CA GLU A 686 -1.01 -6.43 0.60
C GLU A 686 -2.31 -5.83 0.02
N THR A 687 -2.66 -4.60 0.39
CA THR A 687 -3.81 -3.90 -0.22
C THR A 687 -3.61 -3.73 -1.73
N THR A 688 -2.40 -3.39 -2.19
CA THR A 688 -2.09 -3.34 -3.62
C THR A 688 -2.27 -4.70 -4.28
N THR A 689 -1.78 -5.79 -3.66
CA THR A 689 -2.00 -7.15 -4.17
C THR A 689 -3.49 -7.45 -4.32
N GLN A 690 -4.31 -7.09 -3.34
CA GLN A 690 -5.76 -7.27 -3.42
C GLN A 690 -6.40 -6.43 -4.53
N ILE A 691 -5.95 -5.19 -4.75
CA ILE A 691 -6.42 -4.35 -5.87
C ILE A 691 -6.05 -4.99 -7.21
N ASN A 692 -4.80 -5.43 -7.39
CA ASN A 692 -4.35 -6.09 -8.61
C ASN A 692 -5.10 -7.40 -8.87
N GLN A 693 -5.42 -8.16 -7.81
CA GLN A 693 -6.29 -9.35 -7.92
C GLN A 693 -7.69 -8.98 -8.39
N ILE A 694 -8.32 -7.93 -7.84
CA ILE A 694 -9.64 -7.48 -8.30
C ILE A 694 -9.58 -7.08 -9.77
N LEU A 695 -8.57 -6.30 -10.13
CA LEU A 695 -8.40 -5.79 -11.49
C LEU A 695 -7.84 -6.83 -12.46
N ASN A 696 -7.48 -8.04 -12.02
CA ASN A 696 -6.81 -9.05 -12.86
C ASN A 696 -5.54 -8.52 -13.56
N THR A 697 -4.71 -7.78 -12.82
CA THR A 697 -3.50 -7.13 -13.35
C THR A 697 -2.23 -7.54 -12.61
N ALA A 698 -1.07 -7.32 -13.24
CA ALA A 698 0.23 -7.34 -12.58
C ALA A 698 0.47 -6.02 -11.81
N SER A 699 1.60 -5.89 -11.10
CA SER A 699 1.95 -4.65 -10.41
C SER A 699 2.42 -3.57 -11.40
N LEU A 700 1.66 -2.48 -11.51
CA LEU A 700 2.01 -1.30 -12.28
C LEU A 700 3.25 -0.60 -11.71
N ARG A 701 4.25 -0.30 -12.56
CA ARG A 701 5.33 0.63 -12.23
C ARG A 701 4.70 1.99 -11.94
N ILE A 702 5.10 2.66 -10.85
CA ILE A 702 4.60 4.02 -10.56
C ILE A 702 4.96 4.91 -11.76
N PRO A 703 3.97 5.38 -12.54
CA PRO A 703 4.24 6.11 -13.77
C PRO A 703 4.53 7.59 -13.46
N ASP A 704 5.10 8.29 -14.43
CA ASP A 704 5.32 9.74 -14.32
C ASP A 704 4.03 10.53 -14.66
N GLU A 705 3.11 9.92 -15.41
CA GLU A 705 1.81 10.49 -15.81
C GLU A 705 0.70 9.41 -15.77
N PHE A 706 -0.55 9.86 -15.64
CA PHE A 706 -1.74 9.02 -15.70
C PHE A 706 -1.95 8.46 -17.11
N GLY A 707 -2.12 7.14 -17.20
CA GLY A 707 -2.38 6.43 -18.45
C GLY A 707 -3.57 5.48 -18.35
N LEU A 708 -4.17 5.21 -19.50
CA LEU A 708 -5.22 4.21 -19.66
C LEU A 708 -4.60 2.88 -20.09
N PHE A 709 -4.11 2.12 -19.13
CA PHE A 709 -3.38 0.87 -19.30
C PHE A 709 -4.29 -0.37 -19.44
N ILE A 710 -5.41 -0.39 -18.72
CA ILE A 710 -6.46 -1.42 -18.83
C ILE A 710 -7.32 -1.07 -20.05
N LYS A 711 -7.35 -1.96 -21.04
CA LYS A 711 -8.00 -1.76 -22.34
C LYS A 711 -9.37 -2.43 -22.42
N ALA A 712 -10.13 -2.10 -23.46
CA ALA A 712 -11.41 -2.74 -23.78
C ALA A 712 -11.27 -4.27 -23.91
N GLY A 713 -12.31 -4.99 -23.50
CA GLY A 713 -12.35 -6.46 -23.45
C GLY A 713 -11.55 -7.09 -22.30
N HIS A 714 -10.83 -6.30 -21.49
CA HIS A 714 -10.20 -6.79 -20.27
C HIS A 714 -11.26 -7.28 -19.27
N CYS A 715 -11.03 -8.41 -18.62
CA CYS A 715 -11.93 -9.01 -17.65
C CYS A 715 -11.39 -8.85 -16.22
N ILE A 716 -12.11 -8.12 -15.38
CA ILE A 716 -11.82 -8.00 -13.95
C ILE A 716 -12.44 -9.16 -13.16
N ASN A 717 -11.85 -9.46 -12.01
CA ASN A 717 -12.34 -10.45 -11.06
C ASN A 717 -13.50 -9.91 -10.22
N LYS A 718 -14.03 -10.75 -9.33
CA LYS A 718 -15.09 -10.37 -8.40
C LYS A 718 -14.58 -9.36 -7.36
N ALA A 719 -15.43 -8.38 -7.04
CA ALA A 719 -15.16 -7.41 -5.98
C ALA A 719 -14.89 -8.10 -4.63
N GLN A 720 -13.91 -7.57 -3.89
CA GLN A 720 -13.60 -7.96 -2.51
C GLN A 720 -13.49 -6.73 -1.60
N TYR A 721 -13.74 -6.91 -0.31
CA TYR A 721 -13.59 -5.85 0.67
C TYR A 721 -12.12 -5.71 1.09
N LEU A 722 -11.51 -4.57 0.76
CA LEU A 722 -10.12 -4.27 1.14
C LEU A 722 -9.95 -4.03 2.65
N PHE A 723 -10.95 -3.41 3.28
CA PHE A 723 -10.94 -3.05 4.69
C PHE A 723 -12.27 -3.41 5.34
N LYS A 724 -12.23 -3.62 6.66
CA LYS A 724 -13.41 -3.87 7.49
C LYS A 724 -13.56 -2.75 8.51
N ARG A 725 -14.80 -2.45 8.88
CA ARG A 725 -15.07 -1.49 9.96
C ARG A 725 -14.52 -2.05 11.27
N ILE A 726 -13.81 -1.21 12.03
CA ILE A 726 -13.41 -1.50 13.40
C ILE A 726 -14.46 -0.88 14.32
N ASP A 727 -15.02 -1.68 15.23
CA ASP A 727 -15.96 -1.20 16.25
C ASP A 727 -15.23 -0.24 17.20
N GLU A 728 -15.81 0.92 17.45
CA GLU A 728 -15.26 1.94 18.36
C GLU A 728 -15.10 1.42 19.78
N LYS A 729 -15.90 0.42 20.19
CA LYS A 729 -15.74 -0.26 21.50
C LYS A 729 -14.36 -0.93 21.67
N LYS A 730 -13.68 -1.28 20.58
CA LYS A 730 -12.32 -1.84 20.62
C LYS A 730 -11.29 -0.87 21.18
N VAL A 731 -11.55 0.44 21.10
CA VAL A 731 -10.64 1.47 21.64
C VAL A 731 -10.43 1.27 23.13
N ASP A 732 -11.50 1.12 23.90
CA ASP A 732 -11.41 0.95 25.35
C ASP A 732 -10.81 -0.41 25.73
N GLU A 733 -11.15 -1.48 24.99
CA GLU A 733 -10.56 -2.80 25.18
C GLU A 733 -9.02 -2.77 25.00
N TRP A 734 -8.54 -2.14 23.92
CA TRP A 734 -7.11 -2.06 23.64
C TRP A 734 -6.37 -1.11 24.57
N ARG A 735 -6.99 0.01 24.98
CA ARG A 735 -6.42 0.88 26.01
C ARG A 735 -6.25 0.14 27.33
N ALA A 736 -7.23 -0.66 27.75
CA ALA A 736 -7.10 -1.49 28.95
C ALA A 736 -5.99 -2.55 28.79
N LEU A 737 -5.90 -3.18 27.62
CA LEU A 737 -4.92 -4.25 27.36
C LEU A 737 -3.48 -3.74 27.28
N TYR A 738 -3.27 -2.56 26.68
CA TYR A 738 -1.94 -2.02 26.34
C TYR A 738 -1.58 -0.74 27.12
N GLY A 739 -2.43 -0.30 28.06
CA GLY A 739 -2.19 0.85 28.93
C GLY A 739 -1.31 0.54 30.15
N GLY A 740 -0.85 -0.71 30.29
CA GLY A 740 -0.16 -1.22 31.48
C GLY A 740 -1.09 -1.45 32.67
N LYS A 741 -0.54 -1.92 33.79
CA LYS A 741 -1.24 -1.90 35.09
C LYS A 741 -1.33 -0.45 35.57
N GLN A 742 -2.22 0.35 35.00
CA GLN A 742 -2.67 1.54 35.71
C GLN A 742 -3.34 1.05 36.99
N VAL A 743 -2.65 1.24 38.12
CA VAL A 743 -3.29 1.25 39.44
C VAL A 743 -4.47 2.22 39.30
N LYS A 744 -5.67 1.70 39.60
CA LYS A 744 -6.92 2.46 39.66
C LYS A 744 -6.77 3.79 40.36
#